data_AF-G0S3F6-F1
#
_entry.id   AF-G0S3F6-F1
#
_cell.length_a   1.000
_cell.length_b   1.000
_cell.length_c   1.000
_cell.angle_alpha   90.00
_cell.angle_beta   90.00
_cell.angle_gamma   90.00
#
_symmetry.space_group_name_H-M   'P 1'
#
loop_
_entity.id
_entity.type
_entity.pdbx_description
1 polymer ?
#
loop_
_entity_poly.entity_id
_entity_poly.type
_entity_poly.pdbx_seq_one_letter_code
_entity_poly.pdbx_strand_id
1 'polypeptide(L)'
;MTVLTGLKPLLLFGGYAAAASIGLPVKLETRSAVTSRLANVHYTAERSIDGPVTITYGSCSSSSPLEAHHVVGETEISKGCAKRLVWVLPEITESGGCLSAWNSAGTLVGRSVPQQLENRHLRRAQKRAESIPMDSTTGVETLGPWFDGVAALQNKQPGPVDVEEAKSKQVAIIGAGMSGLMSYLVLTQAGMKNVTILEASQRLGGRVHTEYLSGGPFDYSYQEMGPMRFPVTYQDPETKEKINITDHQLVFQLADELNKLNGYDKNLTVEFIKWVQSNPKGLVYKNGFKLPSGLPPTVEQIRADPSLSTPAKAQEESVKALSEELEAAMPDESFYTLIAKNMFKAHKEWTENGLKGLGGDTWSEFAYLMYHLNATLKDVDALGALNSHGSIWAELYEGLYFSAVDWVTIDGGLNRLPLAFAPHVAKDTYMGRKIERIQYTNDSKVQLVWRDVSSRPVKSVGLDTSRDLKNATFDYAIVGAPFSVVRSWRLPSLPTPITNAINRLPYQGACKVALEYSERFWEKAPYGIFGGCSTSTDIPGVGSICYPSYNFNGTGPATLLASYTQVGWVESLSEEEHVKYILDAITEIHGEETRKLFTGRYDRRCWNHDPLQAGAWANPTIGQHQMYIPEYFKTYGGLIFVGEHTSYTHAWIAAALESGIRGSVQLLLDLGLVDEAKAAVNKWMARWIDI
;
A
#
# COMPACT_ATOMS: atom_id res chain seq x y z
N MET A 1 15.31 -60.83 34.82
CA MET A 1 14.58 -60.42 33.61
C MET A 1 13.71 -59.22 34.00
N THR A 2 14.16 -57.98 33.81
CA THR A 2 14.03 -57.15 32.57
C THR A 2 12.57 -56.74 32.30
N VAL A 3 12.19 -55.52 31.92
CA VAL A 3 12.85 -54.28 31.40
C VAL A 3 11.72 -53.21 31.43
N LEU A 4 11.90 -52.09 32.15
CA LEU A 4 12.28 -50.74 31.67
C LEU A 4 11.13 -49.85 31.17
N THR A 5 10.80 -48.88 32.03
CA THR A 5 10.19 -47.58 31.74
C THR A 5 11.27 -46.59 31.28
N GLY A 6 11.07 -45.93 30.12
CA GLY A 6 11.91 -44.83 29.65
C GLY A 6 11.44 -43.48 30.17
N LEU A 7 12.13 -42.96 31.19
CA LEU A 7 12.01 -41.58 31.68
C LEU A 7 12.70 -40.60 30.71
N LYS A 8 12.02 -39.47 30.45
CA LYS A 8 12.62 -38.25 29.88
C LYS A 8 13.73 -37.76 30.82
N PRO A 9 14.90 -37.31 30.32
CA PRO A 9 15.91 -36.75 31.19
C PRO A 9 15.46 -35.38 31.72
N LEU A 10 15.32 -35.32 33.04
CA LEU A 10 15.37 -34.11 33.84
C LEU A 10 16.77 -33.53 33.64
N LEU A 11 16.91 -32.46 32.86
CA LEU A 11 18.17 -31.71 32.81
C LEU A 11 18.27 -30.88 34.10
N LEU A 12 19.16 -31.34 34.97
CA LEU A 12 19.58 -30.69 36.20
C LEU A 12 20.04 -29.26 35.92
N PHE A 13 19.48 -28.31 36.69
CA PHE A 13 20.07 -27.00 36.94
C PHE A 13 21.40 -27.20 37.70
N GLY A 14 22.47 -27.44 36.96
CA GLY A 14 23.84 -27.37 37.45
C GLY A 14 24.35 -25.94 37.31
N GLY A 15 24.68 -25.31 38.44
CA GLY A 15 25.13 -23.93 38.52
C GLY A 15 26.42 -23.66 37.74
N TYR A 16 26.33 -22.74 36.79
CA TYR A 16 27.35 -21.71 36.60
C TYR A 16 26.72 -20.38 36.99
N ALA A 17 27.18 -19.82 38.12
CA ALA A 17 26.88 -18.45 38.49
C ALA A 17 27.56 -17.52 37.47
N ALA A 18 26.86 -17.18 36.38
CA ALA A 18 27.22 -16.03 35.57
C ALA A 18 26.93 -14.79 36.41
N ALA A 19 27.97 -14.00 36.69
CA ALA A 19 27.88 -12.78 37.48
C ALA A 19 26.88 -11.81 36.84
N ALA A 20 25.64 -11.82 37.33
CA ALA A 20 24.70 -10.74 37.12
C ALA A 20 25.26 -9.49 37.83
N SER A 21 25.18 -8.36 37.12
CA SER A 21 25.34 -6.93 37.43
C SER A 21 25.24 -6.41 38.88
N ILE A 22 25.73 -7.11 39.90
CA ILE A 22 25.71 -6.63 41.28
C ILE A 22 26.85 -5.62 41.45
N GLY A 23 26.52 -4.33 41.36
CA GLY A 23 27.41 -3.22 41.77
C GLY A 23 28.03 -2.36 40.65
N LEU A 24 27.70 -2.61 39.38
CA LEU A 24 28.17 -1.77 38.27
C LEU A 24 27.22 -0.57 38.03
N PRO A 25 27.74 0.65 37.80
CA PRO A 25 26.93 1.88 37.75
C PRO A 25 26.05 2.02 36.49
N VAL A 26 26.29 1.22 35.45
CA VAL A 26 25.54 1.24 34.18
C VAL A 26 24.81 -0.09 33.99
N LYS A 27 23.49 -0.02 33.82
CA LYS A 27 22.65 -1.16 33.45
C LYS A 27 22.43 -1.17 31.94
N LEU A 28 22.67 -2.31 31.32
CA LEU A 28 22.49 -2.57 29.88
C LEU A 28 21.42 -3.64 29.67
N GLU A 29 20.48 -3.40 28.76
CA GLU A 29 19.45 -4.38 28.40
C GLU A 29 18.96 -4.23 26.95
N THR A 30 18.48 -5.32 26.38
CA THR A 30 17.57 -5.30 25.23
C THR A 30 16.17 -5.58 25.76
N ARG A 31 15.17 -4.79 25.34
CA ARG A 31 13.79 -4.91 25.85
C ARG A 31 12.89 -5.81 24.99
N SER A 32 13.38 -6.17 23.82
CA SER A 32 12.71 -7.06 22.87
C SER A 32 13.69 -8.15 22.44
N ALA A 33 13.16 -9.33 22.10
CA ALA A 33 13.97 -10.39 21.51
C ALA A 33 14.74 -9.87 20.27
N VAL A 34 16.02 -10.25 20.17
CA VAL A 34 16.87 -9.89 19.03
C VAL A 34 16.63 -10.92 17.93
N THR A 35 15.51 -10.75 17.24
CA THR A 35 15.03 -11.62 16.15
C THR A 35 15.46 -11.16 14.76
N SER A 36 16.17 -10.03 14.68
CA SER A 36 16.72 -9.47 13.45
C SER A 36 18.11 -8.89 13.74
N ARG A 37 18.83 -8.51 12.68
CA ARG A 37 20.17 -7.89 12.80
C ARG A 37 20.14 -6.44 13.30
N LEU A 38 19.00 -5.95 13.78
CA LEU A 38 18.86 -4.65 14.42
C LEU A 38 18.21 -4.77 15.79
N ALA A 39 18.76 -4.10 16.79
CA ALA A 39 18.15 -3.96 18.11
C ALA A 39 18.47 -2.59 18.73
N ASN A 40 17.59 -2.06 19.58
CA ASN A 40 18.00 -1.01 20.50
C ASN A 40 18.64 -1.62 21.75
N VAL A 41 19.83 -1.12 22.10
CA VAL A 41 20.46 -1.37 23.40
C VAL A 41 20.09 -0.21 24.32
N HIS A 42 19.36 -0.53 25.37
CA HIS A 42 18.93 0.44 26.39
C HIS A 42 20.00 0.49 27.46
N TYR A 43 20.36 1.71 27.85
CA TYR A 43 21.26 1.92 28.98
C TYR A 43 20.69 2.95 29.95
N THR A 44 20.92 2.68 31.23
CA THR A 44 20.56 3.56 32.33
C THR A 44 21.72 3.59 33.31
N ALA A 45 21.98 4.75 33.91
CA ALA A 45 23.11 4.92 34.81
C ALA A 45 22.70 5.56 36.14
N GLU A 46 23.18 4.97 37.22
CA GLU A 46 22.96 5.44 38.60
C GLU A 46 23.79 6.69 38.93
N ARG A 47 24.92 6.86 38.22
CA ARG A 47 25.82 8.02 38.28
C ARG A 47 26.41 8.31 36.90
N SER A 48 26.83 9.55 36.67
CA SER A 48 27.54 9.92 35.45
C SER A 48 28.90 9.23 35.39
N ILE A 49 29.32 8.87 34.18
CA ILE A 49 30.66 8.33 33.89
C ILE A 49 31.44 9.41 33.15
N ASP A 50 32.64 9.72 33.60
CA ASP A 50 33.49 10.72 32.97
C ASP A 50 34.08 10.18 31.66
N GLY A 51 33.90 10.93 30.58
CA GLY A 51 34.41 10.60 29.25
C GLY A 51 33.52 9.65 28.45
N PRO A 52 33.91 9.34 27.20
CA PRO A 52 33.17 8.42 26.34
C PRO A 52 33.19 7.00 26.92
N VAL A 53 32.03 6.34 26.82
CA VAL A 53 31.81 4.94 27.19
C VAL A 53 31.62 4.13 25.91
N THR A 54 32.48 3.15 25.72
CA THR A 54 32.40 2.20 24.61
C THR A 54 31.54 1.01 25.04
N ILE A 55 30.49 0.70 24.27
CA ILE A 55 29.65 -0.49 24.48
C ILE A 55 30.05 -1.54 23.46
N THR A 56 30.31 -2.76 23.92
CA THR A 56 30.76 -3.88 23.10
C THR A 56 29.88 -5.10 23.31
N TYR A 57 29.85 -6.01 22.33
CA TYR A 57 29.26 -7.34 22.45
C TYR A 57 30.35 -8.40 22.38
N GLY A 58 30.29 -9.41 23.24
CA GLY A 58 31.28 -10.49 23.29
C GLY A 58 31.03 -11.46 24.44
N SER A 59 32.08 -12.17 24.87
CA SER A 59 31.96 -13.09 26.00
C SER A 59 31.49 -12.38 27.28
N CYS A 60 30.58 -13.00 28.02
CA CYS A 60 30.17 -12.53 29.35
C CYS A 60 31.30 -12.55 30.38
N SER A 61 32.41 -13.23 30.08
CA SER A 61 33.63 -13.27 30.91
C SER A 61 34.70 -12.26 30.47
N SER A 62 34.48 -11.48 29.41
CA SER A 62 35.50 -10.55 28.90
C SER A 62 35.94 -9.57 29.99
N SER A 63 37.25 -9.33 30.08
CA SER A 63 37.87 -8.44 31.06
C SER A 63 38.41 -7.14 30.45
N SER A 64 38.47 -7.08 29.12
CA SER A 64 38.94 -5.95 28.34
C SER A 64 38.03 -5.71 27.12
N PRO A 65 37.84 -4.46 26.67
CA PRO A 65 37.13 -4.16 25.42
C PRO A 65 37.78 -4.80 24.18
N LEU A 66 39.08 -5.12 24.23
CA LEU A 66 39.80 -5.76 23.12
C LEU A 66 39.41 -7.23 22.91
N GLU A 67 38.81 -7.86 23.92
CA GLU A 67 38.32 -9.25 23.85
C GLU A 67 36.88 -9.33 23.32
N ALA A 68 36.29 -8.18 22.97
CA ALA A 68 34.95 -8.14 22.40
C ALA A 68 34.93 -8.74 21.00
N HIS A 69 33.80 -9.34 20.65
CA HIS A 69 33.54 -9.74 19.27
C HIS A 69 33.42 -8.51 18.36
N HIS A 70 32.72 -7.47 18.82
CA HIS A 70 32.60 -6.20 18.10
C HIS A 70 32.17 -5.07 19.04
N VAL A 71 32.43 -3.83 18.58
CA VAL A 71 31.91 -2.61 19.21
C VAL A 71 30.49 -2.38 18.72
N VAL A 72 29.58 -2.10 19.66
CA VAL A 72 28.19 -1.74 19.38
C VAL A 72 28.07 -0.24 19.11
N GLY A 73 28.79 0.58 19.89
CA GLY A 73 28.85 2.03 19.71
C GLY A 73 29.51 2.72 20.90
N GLU A 74 29.72 4.02 20.77
CA GLU A 74 30.25 4.87 21.84
C GLU A 74 29.24 5.94 22.23
N THR A 75 29.20 6.28 23.52
CA THR A 75 28.27 7.28 24.03
C THR A 75 28.76 7.93 25.31
N GLU A 76 28.23 9.11 25.63
CA GLU A 76 28.41 9.75 26.94
C GLU A 76 27.26 9.35 27.87
N ILE A 77 27.61 8.91 29.07
CA ILE A 77 26.64 8.41 30.05
C ILE A 77 26.53 9.38 31.22
N SER A 78 25.41 10.11 31.26
CA SER A 78 25.05 10.99 32.37
C SER A 78 24.00 10.35 33.29
N LYS A 79 24.02 10.74 34.58
CA LYS A 79 23.08 10.25 35.59
C LYS A 79 21.63 10.49 35.18
N GLY A 80 20.77 9.47 35.32
CA GLY A 80 19.33 9.58 35.06
C GLY A 80 18.96 9.64 33.57
N CYS A 81 19.93 9.50 32.67
CA CYS A 81 19.72 9.53 31.24
C CYS A 81 19.34 8.13 30.74
N ALA A 82 18.11 7.96 30.28
CA ALA A 82 17.67 6.77 29.56
C ALA A 82 17.85 7.02 28.06
N LYS A 83 18.97 6.55 27.51
CA LYS A 83 19.30 6.68 26.09
C LYS A 83 19.40 5.28 25.46
N ARG A 84 19.35 5.27 24.13
CA ARG A 84 19.42 4.02 23.35
C ARG A 84 20.61 4.08 22.41
N LEU A 85 21.26 2.96 22.18
CA LEU A 85 22.13 2.77 21.03
C LEU A 85 21.41 1.89 20.01
N VAL A 86 21.67 2.12 18.73
CA VAL A 86 21.24 1.19 17.69
C VAL A 86 22.34 0.17 17.50
N TRP A 87 22.03 -1.08 17.79
CA TRP A 87 22.92 -2.20 17.58
C TRP A 87 22.63 -2.87 16.25
N VAL A 88 23.57 -2.70 15.32
CA VAL A 88 23.60 -3.41 14.03
C VAL A 88 24.45 -4.67 14.21
N LEU A 89 23.83 -5.84 14.22
CA LEU A 89 24.52 -7.10 14.45
C LEU A 89 25.35 -7.48 13.21
N PRO A 90 26.63 -7.86 13.34
CA PRO A 90 27.39 -8.50 12.26
C PRO A 90 26.73 -9.80 11.77
N GLU A 91 26.98 -10.18 10.52
CA GLU A 91 26.42 -11.41 9.90
C GLU A 91 26.71 -12.68 10.70
N ILE A 92 27.93 -12.77 11.22
CA ILE A 92 28.37 -13.86 12.08
C ILE A 92 28.40 -13.29 13.49
N THR A 93 27.37 -13.58 14.28
CA THR A 93 27.32 -13.24 15.70
C THR A 93 26.79 -14.44 16.48
N GLU A 94 27.56 -14.91 17.47
CA GLU A 94 27.15 -16.03 18.33
C GLU A 94 26.13 -15.56 19.38
N SER A 95 25.13 -16.41 19.63
CA SER A 95 24.14 -16.20 20.70
C SER A 95 24.74 -16.53 22.07
N GLY A 96 24.27 -15.86 23.12
CA GLY A 96 24.69 -16.10 24.51
C GLY A 96 25.83 -15.19 25.01
N GLY A 97 26.30 -14.24 24.19
CA GLY A 97 27.24 -13.20 24.63
C GLY A 97 26.57 -12.10 25.45
N CYS A 98 27.36 -11.24 26.09
CA CYS A 98 26.88 -10.10 26.88
C CYS A 98 27.27 -8.76 26.25
N LEU A 99 26.42 -7.75 26.44
CA LEU A 99 26.77 -6.36 26.22
C LEU A 99 27.61 -5.88 27.42
N SER A 100 28.73 -5.22 27.15
CA SER A 100 29.63 -4.67 28.17
C SER A 100 29.91 -3.19 27.88
N ALA A 101 29.85 -2.34 28.91
CA ALA A 101 30.18 -0.93 28.83
C ALA A 101 31.55 -0.68 29.50
N TRP A 102 32.42 0.06 28.81
CA TRP A 102 33.80 0.33 29.23
C TRP A 102 34.04 1.85 29.27
N ASN A 103 34.61 2.37 30.35
CA ASN A 103 35.00 3.78 30.40
C ASN A 103 36.27 4.03 29.56
N SER A 104 36.71 5.30 29.48
CA SER A 104 37.89 5.68 28.69
C SER A 104 39.21 5.06 29.16
N ALA A 105 39.25 4.50 30.38
CA ALA A 105 40.39 3.74 30.90
C ALA A 105 40.30 2.23 30.60
N GLY A 106 39.28 1.78 29.85
CA GLY A 106 39.02 0.37 29.56
C GLY A 106 38.47 -0.43 30.74
N THR A 107 37.98 0.24 31.79
CA THR A 107 37.40 -0.41 32.98
C THR A 107 35.92 -0.72 32.76
N LEU A 108 35.49 -1.93 33.13
CA LEU A 108 34.08 -2.34 33.03
C LEU A 108 33.20 -1.52 33.97
N VAL A 109 32.21 -0.83 33.41
CA VAL A 109 31.23 0.00 34.14
C VAL A 109 29.79 -0.49 34.02
N GLY A 110 29.54 -1.50 33.17
CA GLY A 110 28.22 -2.12 33.03
C GLY A 110 28.28 -3.44 32.25
N ARG A 111 27.40 -4.39 32.58
CA ARG A 111 27.25 -5.66 31.85
C ARG A 111 25.79 -6.10 31.83
N SER A 112 25.30 -6.51 30.66
CA SER A 112 23.96 -7.08 30.50
C SER A 112 23.92 -8.55 30.92
N VAL A 113 22.71 -9.11 31.01
CA VAL A 113 22.50 -10.56 30.94
C VAL A 113 22.93 -11.10 29.56
N PRO A 114 23.22 -12.41 29.43
CA PRO A 114 23.44 -13.04 28.13
C PRO A 114 22.30 -12.75 27.15
N GLN A 115 22.63 -12.31 25.94
CA GLN A 115 21.68 -11.99 24.89
C GLN A 115 21.39 -13.24 24.06
N GLN A 116 20.11 -13.61 23.98
CA GLN A 116 19.68 -14.67 23.06
C GLN A 116 19.39 -14.06 21.70
N LEU A 117 20.17 -14.48 20.70
CA LEU A 117 20.06 -14.05 19.32
C LEU A 117 19.37 -15.16 18.52
N GLU A 118 18.23 -14.86 17.89
CA GLU A 118 17.59 -15.81 16.99
C GLU A 118 18.26 -15.75 15.61
N ASN A 119 19.24 -16.63 15.39
CA ASN A 119 19.89 -16.77 14.09
C ASN A 119 19.01 -17.61 13.14
N ARG A 120 17.94 -17.02 12.57
CA ARG A 120 17.13 -17.69 11.53
C ARG A 120 17.87 -17.98 10.22
N HIS A 121 19.13 -17.57 10.07
CA HIS A 121 19.90 -17.72 8.81
C HIS A 121 21.16 -18.60 8.88
N LEU A 122 21.43 -19.33 9.97
CA LEU A 122 22.57 -20.27 10.04
C LEU A 122 22.31 -21.63 9.36
N ARG A 123 21.73 -21.62 8.16
CA ARG A 123 21.71 -22.78 7.26
C ARG A 123 21.94 -22.37 5.80
N ARG A 124 23.03 -21.65 5.52
CA ARG A 124 23.79 -21.68 4.25
C ARG A 124 24.95 -20.69 4.33
N ALA A 125 26.11 -21.16 4.78
CA ALA A 125 27.36 -20.44 4.54
C ALA A 125 28.51 -21.44 4.45
N GLN A 126 28.89 -21.80 3.22
CA GLN A 126 30.22 -22.34 2.90
C GLN A 126 30.52 -22.17 1.41
N LYS A 127 31.03 -20.99 1.00
CA LYS A 127 32.22 -20.84 0.12
C LYS A 127 32.53 -19.37 -0.20
N ARG A 128 33.64 -18.92 0.39
CA ARG A 128 34.72 -18.01 -0.08
C ARG A 128 34.45 -16.89 -1.11
N ALA A 129 34.75 -15.67 -0.62
CA ALA A 129 35.80 -14.71 -1.01
C ALA A 129 35.94 -14.20 -2.47
N GLU A 130 35.96 -12.86 -2.53
CA GLU A 130 36.47 -11.90 -3.53
C GLU A 130 35.47 -11.26 -4.53
N SER A 131 35.52 -9.91 -4.53
CA SER A 131 34.79 -8.89 -5.31
C SER A 131 33.28 -8.79 -5.05
N ILE A 132 32.75 -7.58 -4.93
CA ILE A 132 31.39 -7.23 -4.51
C ILE A 132 30.44 -7.20 -5.73
N PRO A 133 29.53 -8.17 -5.89
CA PRO A 133 28.43 -8.13 -6.85
C PRO A 133 27.15 -7.67 -6.13
N MET A 134 26.28 -6.94 -6.83
CA MET A 134 24.96 -6.55 -6.33
C MET A 134 24.02 -7.76 -6.34
N ASP A 135 23.91 -8.45 -5.21
CA ASP A 135 22.82 -9.38 -4.92
C ASP A 135 22.48 -9.43 -3.41
N SER A 136 21.48 -10.26 -3.09
CA SER A 136 20.78 -10.47 -1.81
C SER A 136 21.61 -10.67 -0.52
N THR A 137 22.93 -10.60 -0.61
CA THR A 137 23.86 -10.84 0.51
C THR A 137 24.26 -9.56 1.28
N THR A 138 23.78 -8.38 0.87
CA THR A 138 23.96 -7.09 1.60
C THR A 138 22.72 -6.62 2.36
N GLY A 139 21.67 -7.45 2.42
CA GLY A 139 20.48 -7.26 3.26
C GLY A 139 19.35 -6.43 2.65
N VAL A 140 19.48 -5.78 1.50
CA VAL A 140 18.33 -5.08 0.90
C VAL A 140 17.45 -6.08 0.13
N GLU A 141 16.26 -6.40 0.63
CA GLU A 141 15.21 -7.07 -0.16
C GLU A 141 14.09 -6.09 -0.53
N THR A 142 14.36 -5.18 -1.46
CA THR A 142 13.34 -4.25 -2.04
C THR A 142 12.27 -4.93 -2.87
N LEU A 143 12.28 -6.25 -2.93
CA LEU A 143 11.27 -7.08 -3.57
C LEU A 143 10.55 -7.97 -2.53
N GLY A 144 10.93 -7.92 -1.25
CA GLY A 144 10.38 -8.75 -0.17
C GLY A 144 9.38 -8.02 0.72
N PRO A 145 8.73 -8.73 1.67
CA PRO A 145 7.72 -8.18 2.58
C PRO A 145 8.29 -7.25 3.67
N TRP A 146 9.61 -7.10 3.74
CA TRP A 146 10.29 -6.47 4.85
C TRP A 146 11.07 -5.23 4.44
N PHE A 147 10.87 -4.14 5.18
CA PHE A 147 11.76 -2.99 5.18
C PHE A 147 13.07 -3.36 5.92
N ASP A 148 14.16 -3.61 5.18
CA ASP A 148 15.45 -3.91 5.79
C ASP A 148 16.05 -2.64 6.45
N GLY A 149 15.78 -2.50 7.75
CA GLY A 149 16.38 -1.44 8.57
C GLY A 149 17.90 -1.54 8.73
N VAL A 150 18.50 -2.74 8.61
CA VAL A 150 19.96 -2.94 8.73
C VAL A 150 20.64 -2.18 7.61
N ALA A 151 20.20 -2.39 6.36
CA ALA A 151 20.74 -1.71 5.20
C ALA A 151 20.47 -0.19 5.21
N ALA A 152 19.30 0.24 5.69
CA ALA A 152 18.98 1.66 5.87
C ALA A 152 19.96 2.35 6.85
N LEU A 153 20.46 1.60 7.83
CA LEU A 153 21.37 2.10 8.87
C LEU A 153 22.85 1.75 8.64
N GLN A 154 23.17 0.81 7.76
CA GLN A 154 24.56 0.34 7.54
C GLN A 154 25.45 1.45 6.96
N ASN A 155 24.88 2.34 6.15
CA ASN A 155 25.57 3.54 5.65
C ASN A 155 25.50 4.74 6.60
N LYS A 156 24.63 4.68 7.62
CA LYS A 156 24.46 5.71 8.65
C LYS A 156 25.03 5.16 9.95
N GLN A 157 26.33 5.26 10.19
CA GLN A 157 26.96 4.85 11.46
C GLN A 157 26.13 5.33 12.66
N PRO A 158 25.25 4.50 13.25
CA PRO A 158 24.17 5.04 14.04
C PRO A 158 24.70 5.32 15.44
N GLY A 159 24.78 6.60 15.78
CA GLY A 159 25.21 7.06 17.09
C GLY A 159 24.16 6.81 18.19
N PRO A 160 24.45 7.23 19.42
CA PRO A 160 23.47 7.22 20.50
C PRO A 160 22.24 8.06 20.16
N VAL A 161 21.08 7.47 20.41
CA VAL A 161 19.76 8.04 20.17
C VAL A 161 19.24 8.64 21.47
N ASP A 162 19.00 9.93 21.45
CA ASP A 162 18.15 10.60 22.42
C ASP A 162 16.69 10.42 22.02
N VAL A 163 15.96 9.58 22.77
CA VAL A 163 14.59 9.18 22.44
C VAL A 163 13.62 10.36 22.54
N GLU A 164 13.80 11.24 23.52
CA GLU A 164 12.93 12.40 23.69
C GLU A 164 13.18 13.42 22.58
N GLU A 165 14.44 13.65 22.22
CA GLU A 165 14.77 14.48 21.08
C GLU A 165 14.19 13.90 19.78
N ALA A 166 14.39 12.61 19.52
CA ALA A 166 13.87 11.91 18.34
C ALA A 166 12.34 12.04 18.25
N LYS A 167 11.61 11.81 19.35
CA LYS A 167 10.14 11.92 19.37
C LYS A 167 9.63 13.36 19.30
N SER A 168 10.49 14.34 19.53
CA SER A 168 10.18 15.76 19.42
C SER A 168 10.44 16.37 18.03
N LYS A 169 11.02 15.61 17.09
CA LYS A 169 11.24 16.09 15.71
C LYS A 169 9.93 16.51 15.06
N GLN A 170 9.98 17.59 14.29
CA GLN A 170 8.85 18.16 13.56
C GLN A 170 8.66 17.39 12.25
N VAL A 171 7.52 16.71 12.10
CA VAL A 171 7.20 15.90 10.91
C VAL A 171 5.98 16.47 10.20
N ALA A 172 6.12 16.81 8.92
CA ALA A 172 4.99 17.13 8.06
C ALA A 172 4.53 15.88 7.30
N ILE A 173 3.23 15.74 7.11
CA ILE A 173 2.59 14.79 6.19
C ILE A 173 1.85 15.62 5.15
N ILE A 174 2.19 15.45 3.88
CA ILE A 174 1.56 16.19 2.77
C ILE A 174 0.49 15.29 2.14
N GLY A 175 -0.77 15.65 2.36
CA GLY A 175 -1.95 14.92 1.90
C GLY A 175 -2.58 14.04 2.98
N ALA A 176 -3.85 14.28 3.26
CA ALA A 176 -4.71 13.47 4.14
C ALA A 176 -5.42 12.33 3.38
N GLY A 177 -4.74 11.74 2.40
CA GLY A 177 -5.15 10.48 1.77
C GLY A 177 -4.86 9.28 2.67
N MET A 178 -5.26 8.08 2.24
CA MET A 178 -5.11 6.87 3.07
C MET A 178 -3.67 6.59 3.51
N SER A 179 -2.66 6.84 2.66
CA SER A 179 -1.25 6.69 3.04
C SER A 179 -0.82 7.70 4.11
N GLY A 180 -1.17 8.97 3.96
CA GLY A 180 -0.85 10.01 4.93
C GLY A 180 -1.57 9.84 6.27
N LEU A 181 -2.86 9.46 6.24
CA LEU A 181 -3.62 9.13 7.45
C LEU A 181 -3.03 7.90 8.17
N MET A 182 -2.62 6.88 7.41
CA MET A 182 -1.95 5.72 7.97
C MET A 182 -0.59 6.09 8.59
N SER A 183 0.20 6.93 7.92
CA SER A 183 1.47 7.41 8.47
C SER A 183 1.27 8.18 9.77
N TYR A 184 0.27 9.06 9.83
CA TYR A 184 -0.07 9.78 11.07
C TYR A 184 -0.40 8.81 12.21
N LEU A 185 -1.25 7.81 11.96
CA LEU A 185 -1.65 6.81 12.95
C LEU A 185 -0.44 6.01 13.47
N VAL A 186 0.45 5.55 12.57
CA VAL A 186 1.63 4.78 12.96
C VAL A 186 2.60 5.63 13.79
N LEU A 187 2.89 6.86 13.36
CA LEU A 187 3.83 7.75 14.05
C LEU A 187 3.30 8.18 15.43
N THR A 188 2.01 8.49 15.55
CA THR A 188 1.41 8.84 16.84
C THR A 188 1.36 7.63 17.79
N GLN A 189 1.09 6.42 17.30
CA GLN A 189 1.19 5.19 18.10
C GLN A 189 2.63 4.88 18.54
N ALA A 190 3.63 5.28 17.76
CA ALA A 190 5.05 5.22 18.15
C ALA A 190 5.45 6.30 19.19
N GLY A 191 4.56 7.25 19.48
CA GLY A 191 4.76 8.33 20.46
C GLY A 191 5.44 9.58 19.89
N MET A 192 5.46 9.75 18.56
CA MET A 192 5.88 11.01 17.94
C MET A 192 4.93 12.13 18.36
N LYS A 193 5.48 13.27 18.81
CA LYS A 193 4.69 14.34 19.45
C LYS A 193 4.25 15.43 18.47
N ASN A 194 5.05 15.68 17.43
CA ASN A 194 4.91 16.85 16.55
C ASN A 194 4.70 16.43 15.10
N VAL A 195 3.53 15.84 14.81
CA VAL A 195 3.14 15.41 13.46
C VAL A 195 2.04 16.32 12.94
N THR A 196 2.25 16.97 11.80
CA THR A 196 1.29 17.89 11.18
C THR A 196 0.86 17.38 9.80
N ILE A 197 -0.44 17.37 9.52
CA ILE A 197 -0.97 17.03 8.19
C ILE A 197 -1.31 18.33 7.44
N LEU A 198 -0.82 18.48 6.21
CA LEU A 198 -1.16 19.56 5.29
C LEU A 198 -1.99 18.97 4.14
N GLU A 199 -3.28 19.27 4.11
CA GLU A 199 -4.22 18.74 3.11
C GLU A 199 -4.64 19.85 2.14
N ALA A 200 -4.55 19.57 0.83
CA ALA A 200 -4.85 20.57 -0.19
C ALA A 200 -6.37 20.79 -0.39
N SER A 201 -7.19 19.76 -0.16
CA SER A 201 -8.63 19.83 -0.25
C SER A 201 -9.27 20.24 1.08
N GLN A 202 -10.61 20.17 1.14
CA GLN A 202 -11.41 20.41 2.34
C GLN A 202 -11.93 19.11 2.96
N ARG A 203 -11.38 17.96 2.56
CA ARG A 203 -11.81 16.63 3.05
C ARG A 203 -10.65 15.68 3.24
N LEU A 204 -10.88 14.67 4.07
CA LEU A 204 -9.99 13.53 4.20
C LEU A 204 -10.25 12.50 3.07
N GLY A 205 -9.28 11.64 2.81
CA GLY A 205 -9.46 10.41 2.02
C GLY A 205 -8.78 10.38 0.65
N GLY A 206 -8.27 11.49 0.13
CA GLY A 206 -7.60 11.52 -1.17
C GLY A 206 -8.48 10.97 -2.29
N ARG A 207 -8.09 9.87 -2.96
CA ARG A 207 -8.91 9.22 -4.00
C ARG A 207 -10.12 8.43 -3.49
N VAL A 208 -10.23 8.19 -2.19
CA VAL A 208 -11.47 7.66 -1.61
C VAL A 208 -12.56 8.72 -1.74
N HIS A 209 -13.62 8.41 -2.49
CA HIS A 209 -14.70 9.35 -2.75
C HIS A 209 -16.02 8.63 -3.01
N THR A 210 -16.92 8.75 -2.04
CA THR A 210 -18.35 8.45 -2.17
C THR A 210 -19.09 9.76 -2.43
N GLU A 211 -19.95 9.78 -3.43
CA GLU A 211 -20.83 10.93 -3.71
C GLU A 211 -22.25 10.60 -3.25
N TYR A 212 -22.84 11.46 -2.40
CA TYR A 212 -24.20 11.32 -1.88
C TYR A 212 -25.12 12.27 -2.64
N LEU A 213 -25.76 11.78 -3.72
CA LEU A 213 -26.61 12.61 -4.58
C LEU A 213 -27.86 13.11 -3.86
N SER A 214 -28.36 12.33 -2.89
CA SER A 214 -29.39 12.81 -1.97
C SER A 214 -29.36 12.15 -0.61
N GLY A 215 -29.74 12.94 0.40
CA GLY A 215 -29.67 12.52 1.79
C GLY A 215 -28.23 12.36 2.26
N GLY A 216 -28.03 11.46 3.23
CA GLY A 216 -26.75 11.08 3.78
C GLY A 216 -26.41 9.60 3.56
N PRO A 217 -25.39 9.09 4.27
CA PRO A 217 -24.87 7.73 4.11
C PRO A 217 -25.93 6.62 4.14
N PHE A 218 -26.93 6.77 5.02
CA PHE A 218 -27.95 5.74 5.26
C PHE A 218 -29.28 6.02 4.55
N ASP A 219 -29.34 7.03 3.68
CA ASP A 219 -30.44 7.22 2.73
C ASP A 219 -30.18 6.44 1.43
N TYR A 220 -28.98 5.85 1.27
CA TYR A 220 -28.61 4.91 0.20
C TYR A 220 -28.79 5.43 -1.24
N SER A 221 -28.82 6.76 -1.42
CA SER A 221 -28.69 7.42 -2.72
C SER A 221 -27.28 7.98 -2.89
N TYR A 222 -26.33 7.05 -3.03
CA TYR A 222 -24.93 7.36 -3.23
C TYR A 222 -24.27 6.42 -4.24
N GLN A 223 -23.12 6.81 -4.77
CA GLN A 223 -22.23 5.91 -5.51
C GLN A 223 -20.76 6.17 -5.21
N GLU A 224 -19.96 5.13 -5.46
CA GLU A 224 -18.51 5.18 -5.27
C GLU A 224 -17.83 5.72 -6.52
N MET A 225 -17.39 6.99 -6.46
CA MET A 225 -16.65 7.66 -7.52
C MET A 225 -15.13 7.38 -7.43
N GLY A 226 -14.67 6.90 -6.29
CA GLY A 226 -13.32 6.34 -6.07
C GLY A 226 -13.30 4.81 -6.07
N PRO A 227 -12.52 4.17 -5.18
CA PRO A 227 -12.56 2.71 -5.00
C PRO A 227 -13.96 2.26 -4.55
N MET A 228 -14.32 1.01 -4.84
CA MET A 228 -15.71 0.53 -4.66
C MET A 228 -15.86 -0.62 -3.66
N ARG A 229 -14.80 -1.42 -3.48
CA ARG A 229 -14.88 -2.75 -2.85
C ARG A 229 -13.50 -3.31 -2.53
N PHE A 230 -13.47 -4.39 -1.75
CA PHE A 230 -12.28 -5.12 -1.34
C PHE A 230 -12.46 -6.62 -1.59
N PRO A 231 -11.48 -7.30 -2.22
CA PRO A 231 -11.45 -8.75 -2.28
C PRO A 231 -11.10 -9.32 -0.90
N VAL A 232 -11.67 -10.47 -0.53
CA VAL A 232 -11.47 -11.09 0.79
C VAL A 232 -10.77 -12.43 0.67
N THR A 233 -11.32 -13.34 -0.15
CA THR A 233 -10.81 -14.70 -0.30
C THR A 233 -10.67 -15.09 -1.77
N TYR A 234 -9.56 -15.76 -2.05
CA TYR A 234 -9.32 -16.52 -3.27
C TYR A 234 -9.74 -17.98 -3.04
N GLN A 235 -10.28 -18.65 -4.06
CA GLN A 235 -10.53 -20.09 -4.00
C GLN A 235 -9.66 -20.79 -5.03
N ASP A 236 -8.75 -21.61 -4.56
CA ASP A 236 -7.88 -22.41 -5.43
C ASP A 236 -8.76 -23.39 -6.26
N PRO A 237 -8.65 -23.36 -7.60
CA PRO A 237 -9.56 -24.10 -8.46
C PRO A 237 -9.34 -25.61 -8.40
N GLU A 238 -8.16 -26.09 -8.02
CA GLU A 238 -7.84 -27.53 -7.94
C GLU A 238 -8.23 -28.11 -6.57
N THR A 239 -7.74 -27.48 -5.50
CA THR A 239 -7.92 -27.96 -4.11
C THR A 239 -9.24 -27.52 -3.49
N LYS A 240 -9.90 -26.50 -4.07
CA LYS A 240 -11.08 -25.82 -3.54
C LYS A 240 -10.86 -25.12 -2.19
N GLU A 241 -9.62 -25.02 -1.72
CA GLU A 241 -9.26 -24.30 -0.51
C GLU A 241 -9.58 -22.80 -0.65
N LYS A 242 -10.21 -22.21 0.37
CA LYS A 242 -10.39 -20.76 0.47
C LYS A 242 -9.22 -20.14 1.22
N ILE A 243 -8.52 -19.23 0.56
CA ILE A 243 -7.32 -18.56 1.04
C ILE A 243 -7.64 -17.07 1.20
N ASN A 244 -7.33 -16.51 2.37
CA ASN A 244 -7.43 -15.06 2.55
C ASN A 244 -6.41 -14.34 1.69
N ILE A 245 -6.84 -13.30 0.98
CA ILE A 245 -5.93 -12.39 0.27
C ILE A 245 -5.29 -11.49 1.32
N THR A 246 -4.00 -11.73 1.61
CA THR A 246 -3.36 -11.29 2.87
C THR A 246 -3.06 -9.80 2.93
N ASP A 247 -2.68 -9.18 1.82
CA ASP A 247 -2.36 -7.75 1.74
C ASP A 247 -3.60 -6.86 1.97
N HIS A 248 -4.79 -7.33 1.55
CA HIS A 248 -6.06 -6.65 1.82
C HIS A 248 -6.51 -6.74 3.28
N GLN A 249 -6.00 -7.69 4.08
CA GLN A 249 -6.35 -7.82 5.50
C GLN A 249 -6.02 -6.55 6.30
N LEU A 250 -5.02 -5.79 5.85
CA LEU A 250 -4.65 -4.51 6.44
C LEU A 250 -5.82 -3.51 6.46
N VAL A 251 -6.69 -3.53 5.46
CA VAL A 251 -7.87 -2.64 5.40
C VAL A 251 -8.86 -2.99 6.51
N PHE A 252 -9.13 -4.30 6.70
CA PHE A 252 -10.06 -4.78 7.72
C PHE A 252 -9.52 -4.55 9.13
N GLN A 253 -8.22 -4.79 9.33
CA GLN A 253 -7.56 -4.48 10.59
C GLN A 253 -7.63 -2.99 10.93
N LEU A 254 -7.39 -2.11 9.94
CA LEU A 254 -7.46 -0.66 10.16
C LEU A 254 -8.86 -0.24 10.57
N ALA A 255 -9.91 -0.73 9.89
CA ALA A 255 -11.29 -0.45 10.25
C ALA A 255 -11.60 -0.89 11.68
N ASP A 256 -11.18 -2.10 12.09
CA ASP A 256 -11.35 -2.60 13.46
C ASP A 256 -10.64 -1.72 14.49
N GLU A 257 -9.43 -1.25 14.19
CA GLU A 257 -8.69 -0.34 15.08
C GLU A 257 -9.40 1.01 15.21
N LEU A 258 -9.84 1.61 14.10
CA LEU A 258 -10.56 2.88 14.11
C LEU A 258 -11.90 2.76 14.84
N ASN A 259 -12.61 1.65 14.67
CA ASN A 259 -13.85 1.37 15.40
C ASN A 259 -13.59 1.34 16.92
N LYS A 260 -12.51 0.69 17.37
CA LYS A 260 -12.11 0.68 18.79
C LYS A 260 -11.73 2.08 19.28
N LEU A 261 -10.92 2.82 18.51
CA LEU A 261 -10.48 4.17 18.88
C LEU A 261 -11.64 5.16 19.00
N ASN A 262 -12.68 4.99 18.17
CA ASN A 262 -13.90 5.79 18.21
C ASN A 262 -14.94 5.25 19.21
N GLY A 263 -14.61 4.24 20.02
CA GLY A 263 -15.55 3.64 20.98
C GLY A 263 -16.82 3.06 20.32
N TYR A 264 -16.71 2.62 19.07
CA TYR A 264 -17.81 2.12 18.25
C TYR A 264 -18.96 3.14 18.06
N ASP A 265 -18.65 4.43 17.97
CA ASP A 265 -19.63 5.46 17.59
C ASP A 265 -20.23 5.11 16.22
N LYS A 266 -21.56 4.94 16.18
CA LYS A 266 -22.30 4.59 14.95
C LYS A 266 -22.07 5.57 13.80
N ASN A 267 -21.82 6.85 14.09
CA ASN A 267 -21.58 7.85 13.05
C ASN A 267 -20.22 7.67 12.36
N LEU A 268 -19.25 7.06 13.04
CA LEU A 268 -17.87 6.88 12.59
C LEU A 268 -17.50 5.41 12.34
N THR A 269 -18.37 4.47 12.72
CA THR A 269 -18.10 3.04 12.58
C THR A 269 -17.97 2.65 11.12
N VAL A 270 -16.88 1.98 10.79
CA VAL A 270 -16.67 1.35 9.48
C VAL A 270 -17.22 -0.06 9.55
N GLU A 271 -18.35 -0.29 8.88
CA GLU A 271 -19.02 -1.59 8.81
C GLU A 271 -18.90 -2.16 7.40
N PHE A 272 -18.38 -3.39 7.29
CA PHE A 272 -18.27 -4.08 6.01
C PHE A 272 -19.54 -4.87 5.71
N ILE A 273 -20.05 -4.70 4.49
CA ILE A 273 -21.18 -5.44 3.95
C ILE A 273 -20.77 -6.19 2.69
N LYS A 274 -21.51 -7.25 2.36
CA LYS A 274 -21.22 -8.06 1.19
C LYS A 274 -21.31 -7.23 -0.09
N TRP A 275 -20.33 -7.39 -0.97
CA TRP A 275 -20.37 -6.88 -2.33
C TRP A 275 -20.73 -8.01 -3.31
N VAL A 276 -21.65 -7.72 -4.23
CA VAL A 276 -21.98 -8.64 -5.33
C VAL A 276 -21.03 -8.33 -6.49
N GLN A 277 -20.06 -9.21 -6.73
CA GLN A 277 -19.09 -9.01 -7.81
C GLN A 277 -19.68 -9.29 -9.19
N SER A 278 -20.39 -10.41 -9.33
CA SER A 278 -21.03 -10.83 -10.58
C SER A 278 -22.51 -11.16 -10.37
N ASN A 279 -23.32 -10.87 -11.38
CA ASN A 279 -24.76 -11.09 -11.34
C ASN A 279 -25.25 -11.79 -12.62
N PRO A 280 -25.87 -12.99 -12.52
CA PRO A 280 -26.39 -13.73 -13.68
C PRO A 280 -27.49 -12.98 -14.45
N LYS A 281 -28.19 -12.03 -13.80
CA LYS A 281 -29.21 -11.19 -14.42
C LYS A 281 -28.66 -9.93 -15.08
N GLY A 282 -27.34 -9.69 -15.02
CA GLY A 282 -26.71 -8.58 -15.76
C GLY A 282 -26.99 -8.68 -17.26
N LEU A 283 -27.24 -7.54 -17.90
CA LEU A 283 -27.62 -7.46 -19.32
C LEU A 283 -26.38 -7.43 -20.23
N VAL A 284 -26.46 -8.06 -21.40
CA VAL A 284 -25.40 -8.03 -22.41
C VAL A 284 -25.96 -7.35 -23.66
N TYR A 285 -25.68 -6.06 -23.81
CA TYR A 285 -26.18 -5.25 -24.92
C TYR A 285 -25.10 -5.06 -25.99
N LYS A 286 -25.20 -5.80 -27.09
CA LYS A 286 -24.24 -5.75 -28.20
C LYS A 286 -24.96 -5.55 -29.52
N ASN A 287 -24.46 -4.67 -30.39
CA ASN A 287 -24.96 -4.40 -31.73
C ASN A 287 -26.47 -4.08 -31.79
N GLY A 288 -27.02 -3.44 -30.76
CA GLY A 288 -28.45 -3.15 -30.68
C GLY A 288 -29.37 -4.36 -30.42
N PHE A 289 -28.80 -5.55 -30.17
CA PHE A 289 -29.58 -6.77 -30.04
C PHE A 289 -30.42 -6.78 -28.75
N LYS A 290 -31.72 -7.08 -28.92
CA LYS A 290 -32.70 -7.25 -27.85
C LYS A 290 -33.58 -8.46 -28.13
N LEU A 291 -33.98 -9.14 -27.07
CA LEU A 291 -34.96 -10.23 -27.11
C LEU A 291 -36.36 -9.65 -27.45
N PRO A 292 -37.34 -10.51 -27.82
CA PRO A 292 -38.73 -10.08 -28.03
C PRO A 292 -39.37 -9.36 -26.83
N SER A 293 -38.81 -9.54 -25.62
CA SER A 293 -39.20 -8.80 -24.42
C SER A 293 -38.83 -7.30 -24.46
N GLY A 294 -38.01 -6.87 -25.43
CA GLY A 294 -37.48 -5.52 -25.52
C GLY A 294 -36.22 -5.27 -24.69
N LEU A 295 -35.70 -6.29 -23.99
CA LEU A 295 -34.47 -6.22 -23.20
C LEU A 295 -33.31 -6.97 -23.86
N PRO A 296 -32.06 -6.58 -23.60
CA PRO A 296 -30.89 -7.38 -23.95
C PRO A 296 -30.93 -8.74 -23.22
N PRO A 297 -30.29 -9.79 -23.77
CA PRO A 297 -30.16 -11.06 -23.07
C PRO A 297 -29.32 -10.89 -21.80
N THR A 298 -29.62 -11.69 -20.77
CA THR A 298 -28.82 -11.74 -19.55
C THR A 298 -27.59 -12.64 -19.71
N VAL A 299 -26.60 -12.49 -18.83
CA VAL A 299 -25.43 -13.39 -18.73
C VAL A 299 -25.87 -14.86 -18.59
N GLU A 300 -26.89 -15.14 -17.79
CA GLU A 300 -27.43 -16.49 -17.62
C GLU A 300 -28.11 -17.01 -18.89
N GLN A 301 -28.87 -16.18 -19.60
CA GLN A 301 -29.52 -16.58 -20.85
C GLN A 301 -28.49 -16.89 -21.92
N ILE A 302 -27.43 -16.10 -22.05
CA ILE A 302 -26.31 -16.39 -22.96
C ILE A 302 -25.58 -17.67 -22.56
N ARG A 303 -25.40 -17.93 -21.26
CA ARG A 303 -24.79 -19.19 -20.80
C ARG A 303 -25.64 -20.40 -21.17
N ALA A 304 -26.97 -20.28 -21.09
CA ALA A 304 -27.90 -21.33 -21.44
C ALA A 304 -28.04 -21.50 -22.97
N ASP A 305 -27.97 -20.40 -23.72
CA ASP A 305 -28.03 -20.37 -25.17
C ASP A 305 -26.97 -19.40 -25.73
N PRO A 306 -25.76 -19.92 -26.06
CA PRO A 306 -24.67 -19.10 -26.59
C PRO A 306 -25.00 -18.38 -27.91
N SER A 307 -26.04 -18.81 -28.64
CA SER A 307 -26.48 -18.15 -29.88
C SER A 307 -27.03 -16.74 -29.65
N LEU A 308 -27.38 -16.40 -28.41
CA LEU A 308 -27.80 -15.05 -28.00
C LEU A 308 -26.62 -14.07 -27.87
N SER A 309 -25.38 -14.56 -27.93
CA SER A 309 -24.19 -13.72 -27.95
C SER A 309 -23.76 -13.40 -29.39
N THR A 310 -22.96 -12.35 -29.56
CA THR A 310 -22.29 -12.15 -30.85
C THR A 310 -21.30 -13.29 -31.06
N PRO A 311 -21.35 -14.02 -32.19
CA PRO A 311 -20.44 -15.14 -32.42
C PRO A 311 -18.99 -14.69 -32.27
N ALA A 312 -18.22 -15.40 -31.45
CA ALA A 312 -16.78 -15.22 -31.42
C ALA A 312 -16.25 -15.44 -32.84
N LYS A 313 -15.40 -14.54 -33.34
CA LYS A 313 -14.71 -14.77 -34.61
C LYS A 313 -13.88 -16.04 -34.44
N ALA A 314 -13.98 -16.97 -35.39
CA ALA A 314 -13.11 -18.14 -35.41
C ALA A 314 -11.66 -17.66 -35.39
N GLN A 315 -10.91 -18.04 -34.35
CA GLN A 315 -9.48 -17.76 -34.29
C GLN A 315 -8.76 -18.69 -35.26
N GLU A 316 -7.77 -18.15 -35.96
CA GLU A 316 -6.88 -18.96 -36.79
C GLU A 316 -6.06 -19.90 -35.91
N GLU A 317 -5.70 -21.08 -36.42
CA GLU A 317 -4.95 -22.09 -35.66
C GLU A 317 -3.59 -21.54 -35.15
N SER A 318 -2.98 -20.61 -35.89
CA SER A 318 -1.74 -19.91 -35.48
C SER A 318 -1.93 -19.07 -34.22
N VAL A 319 -3.06 -18.36 -34.11
CA VAL A 319 -3.39 -17.54 -32.94
C VAL A 319 -3.65 -18.41 -31.72
N LYS A 320 -4.32 -19.54 -31.92
CA LYS A 320 -4.58 -20.51 -30.86
C LYS A 320 -3.28 -21.13 -30.33
N ALA A 321 -2.40 -21.58 -31.22
CA ALA A 321 -1.09 -22.12 -30.84
C ALA A 321 -0.25 -21.07 -30.07
N LEU A 322 -0.26 -19.81 -30.51
CA LEU A 322 0.43 -18.72 -29.81
C LEU A 322 -0.16 -18.47 -28.40
N SER A 323 -1.48 -18.54 -28.25
CA SER A 323 -2.15 -18.43 -26.96
C SER A 323 -1.73 -19.54 -26.00
N GLU A 324 -1.69 -20.79 -26.48
CA GLU A 324 -1.26 -21.94 -25.68
C GLU A 324 0.22 -21.80 -25.24
N GLU A 325 1.09 -21.27 -26.11
CA GLU A 325 2.50 -21.00 -25.76
C GLU A 325 2.65 -19.87 -24.72
N LEU A 326 1.86 -18.80 -24.85
CA LEU A 326 1.82 -17.71 -23.87
C LEU A 326 1.32 -18.20 -22.52
N GLU A 327 0.20 -18.94 -22.48
CA GLU A 327 -0.34 -19.55 -21.26
C GLU A 327 0.71 -20.46 -20.60
N ALA A 328 1.45 -21.25 -21.37
CA ALA A 328 2.53 -22.09 -20.86
C ALA A 328 3.76 -21.30 -20.35
N ALA A 329 3.87 -20.01 -20.64
CA ALA A 329 4.89 -19.10 -20.11
C ALA A 329 4.43 -18.31 -18.89
N MET A 330 3.11 -18.20 -18.69
CA MET A 330 2.51 -17.52 -17.56
C MET A 330 2.51 -18.39 -16.30
N PRO A 331 2.43 -17.79 -15.09
CA PRO A 331 2.41 -18.55 -13.86
C PRO A 331 1.15 -19.42 -13.72
N ASP A 332 1.31 -20.58 -13.06
CA ASP A 332 0.20 -21.50 -12.76
C ASP A 332 -0.57 -21.10 -11.48
N GLU A 333 -1.55 -21.91 -11.11
CA GLU A 333 -2.41 -21.70 -9.94
C GLU A 333 -1.64 -21.67 -8.61
N SER A 334 -0.48 -22.35 -8.53
CA SER A 334 0.37 -22.31 -7.33
C SER A 334 0.95 -20.92 -7.11
N PHE A 335 1.21 -20.19 -8.19
CA PHE A 335 1.66 -18.80 -8.15
C PHE A 335 0.54 -17.84 -7.72
N TYR A 336 -0.69 -18.03 -8.18
CA TYR A 336 -1.84 -17.25 -7.68
C TYR A 336 -2.08 -17.49 -6.18
N THR A 337 -1.94 -18.73 -5.72
CA THR A 337 -1.90 -19.06 -4.29
C THR A 337 -0.77 -18.33 -3.57
N LEU A 338 0.42 -18.18 -4.18
CA LEU A 338 1.52 -17.40 -3.63
C LEU A 338 1.19 -15.91 -3.57
N ILE A 339 0.61 -15.31 -4.61
CA ILE A 339 0.16 -13.91 -4.60
C ILE A 339 -0.84 -13.70 -3.45
N ALA A 340 -1.82 -14.59 -3.28
CA ALA A 340 -2.83 -14.49 -2.23
C ALA A 340 -2.24 -14.56 -0.82
N LYS A 341 -1.24 -15.43 -0.62
CA LYS A 341 -0.60 -15.65 0.70
C LYS A 341 0.50 -14.61 1.01
N ASN A 342 1.29 -14.23 0.01
CA ASN A 342 2.45 -13.35 0.16
C ASN A 342 2.75 -12.60 -1.15
N MET A 343 2.02 -11.49 -1.36
CA MET A 343 2.16 -10.58 -2.51
C MET A 343 3.60 -10.15 -2.79
N PHE A 344 4.38 -9.87 -1.74
CA PHE A 344 5.75 -9.40 -1.88
C PHE A 344 6.66 -10.50 -2.42
N LYS A 345 6.61 -11.68 -1.83
CA LYS A 345 7.37 -12.84 -2.32
C LYS A 345 6.99 -13.19 -3.75
N ALA A 346 5.70 -13.10 -4.10
CA ALA A 346 5.25 -13.28 -5.47
C ALA A 346 5.83 -12.22 -6.41
N HIS A 347 5.81 -10.93 -6.03
CA HIS A 347 6.39 -9.85 -6.85
C HIS A 347 7.88 -10.06 -7.11
N LYS A 348 8.63 -10.48 -6.10
CA LYS A 348 10.05 -10.84 -6.26
C LYS A 348 10.24 -12.00 -7.23
N GLU A 349 9.54 -13.10 -6.98
CA GLU A 349 9.65 -14.31 -7.80
C GLU A 349 9.31 -14.00 -9.26
N TRP A 350 8.28 -13.17 -9.50
CA TRP A 350 7.95 -12.70 -10.84
C TRP A 350 9.08 -11.86 -11.43
N THR A 351 9.59 -10.88 -10.68
CA THR A 351 10.62 -9.96 -11.16
C THR A 351 11.91 -10.69 -11.53
N GLU A 352 12.31 -11.68 -10.74
CA GLU A 352 13.57 -12.44 -10.91
C GLU A 352 13.41 -13.64 -11.87
N ASN A 353 12.35 -14.43 -11.72
CA ASN A 353 12.19 -15.74 -12.39
C ASN A 353 11.00 -15.81 -13.35
N GLY A 354 10.21 -14.74 -13.47
CA GLY A 354 9.07 -14.67 -14.39
C GLY A 354 9.46 -14.92 -15.85
N LEU A 355 8.47 -15.33 -16.66
CA LEU A 355 8.65 -15.69 -18.07
C LEU A 355 9.76 -16.73 -18.27
N LYS A 356 9.74 -17.81 -17.49
CA LYS A 356 10.72 -18.92 -17.54
C LYS A 356 12.18 -18.46 -17.31
N GLY A 357 12.39 -17.52 -16.38
CA GLY A 357 13.72 -17.04 -15.98
C GLY A 357 14.25 -15.84 -16.79
N LEU A 358 13.41 -15.19 -17.60
CA LEU A 358 13.78 -14.00 -18.35
C LEU A 358 13.58 -12.69 -17.55
N GLY A 359 12.91 -12.78 -16.41
CA GLY A 359 12.53 -11.66 -15.56
C GLY A 359 11.19 -11.05 -16.00
N GLY A 360 10.21 -11.05 -15.11
CA GLY A 360 8.82 -10.69 -15.44
C GLY A 360 8.55 -9.21 -15.65
N ASP A 361 9.49 -8.32 -15.30
CA ASP A 361 9.40 -6.87 -15.52
C ASP A 361 10.36 -6.37 -16.61
N THR A 362 10.95 -7.27 -17.42
CA THR A 362 11.89 -6.90 -18.51
C THR A 362 11.27 -6.94 -19.90
N TRP A 363 10.06 -7.50 -20.04
CA TRP A 363 9.35 -7.64 -21.31
C TRP A 363 7.96 -6.99 -21.25
N SER A 364 7.56 -6.29 -22.33
CA SER A 364 6.12 -6.17 -22.61
C SER A 364 5.60 -7.49 -23.12
N GLU A 365 4.28 -7.70 -22.97
CA GLU A 365 3.59 -8.80 -23.62
C GLU A 365 3.88 -8.80 -25.14
N PHE A 366 3.76 -7.64 -25.79
CA PHE A 366 4.08 -7.49 -27.21
C PHE A 366 5.52 -7.92 -27.56
N ALA A 367 6.52 -7.43 -26.83
CA ALA A 367 7.92 -7.76 -27.10
C ALA A 367 8.21 -9.25 -26.84
N TYR A 368 7.58 -9.84 -25.83
CA TYR A 368 7.68 -11.25 -25.53
C TYR A 368 7.13 -12.09 -26.69
N LEU A 369 5.90 -11.81 -27.14
CA LEU A 369 5.30 -12.52 -28.27
C LEU A 369 6.11 -12.36 -29.56
N MET A 370 6.47 -11.12 -29.91
CA MET A 370 7.15 -10.83 -31.17
C MET A 370 8.59 -11.37 -31.23
N TYR A 371 9.38 -11.19 -30.16
CA TYR A 371 10.82 -11.44 -30.20
C TYR A 371 11.26 -12.70 -29.45
N HIS A 372 10.48 -13.16 -28.47
CA HIS A 372 10.77 -14.41 -27.77
C HIS A 372 10.03 -15.60 -28.38
N LEU A 373 8.72 -15.46 -28.63
CA LEU A 373 7.90 -16.51 -29.26
C LEU A 373 7.90 -16.48 -30.80
N ASN A 374 8.58 -15.50 -31.42
CA ASN A 374 8.64 -15.33 -32.88
C ASN A 374 7.26 -15.23 -33.55
N ALA A 375 6.28 -14.62 -32.87
CA ALA A 375 4.94 -14.43 -33.40
C ALA A 375 4.91 -13.48 -34.60
N THR A 376 3.90 -13.59 -35.44
CA THR A 376 3.65 -12.62 -36.51
C THR A 376 2.86 -11.43 -35.98
N LEU A 377 3.01 -10.25 -36.58
CA LEU A 377 2.21 -9.07 -36.23
C LEU A 377 0.70 -9.33 -36.34
N LYS A 378 0.30 -10.17 -37.30
CA LYS A 378 -1.10 -10.58 -37.49
C LYS A 378 -1.60 -11.41 -36.31
N ASP A 379 -0.82 -12.38 -35.86
CA ASP A 379 -1.21 -13.25 -34.75
C ASP A 379 -1.24 -12.47 -33.42
N VAL A 380 -0.26 -11.58 -33.20
CA VAL A 380 -0.23 -10.71 -32.00
C VAL A 380 -1.42 -9.76 -31.95
N ASP A 381 -1.76 -9.11 -33.07
CA ASP A 381 -2.96 -8.25 -33.17
C ASP A 381 -4.25 -9.05 -32.95
N ALA A 382 -4.33 -10.26 -33.52
CA ALA A 382 -5.49 -11.14 -33.38
C ALA A 382 -5.67 -11.71 -31.97
N LEU A 383 -4.57 -11.94 -31.24
CA LEU A 383 -4.59 -12.36 -29.83
C LEU A 383 -5.09 -11.24 -28.91
N GLY A 384 -4.96 -9.98 -29.35
CA GLY A 384 -5.34 -8.82 -28.55
C GLY A 384 -4.34 -8.49 -27.45
N ALA A 385 -3.10 -8.99 -27.57
CA ALA A 385 -1.96 -8.69 -26.69
C ALA A 385 -1.55 -7.22 -26.85
N LEU A 386 -2.33 -6.34 -26.23
CA LEU A 386 -2.23 -4.89 -26.38
C LEU A 386 -1.57 -4.22 -25.17
N ASN A 387 -1.15 -4.98 -24.14
CA ASN A 387 -0.32 -4.41 -23.09
C ASN A 387 1.13 -4.25 -23.56
N SER A 388 1.29 -3.34 -24.52
CA SER A 388 2.53 -3.00 -25.18
C SER A 388 3.45 -2.14 -24.32
N HIS A 389 2.96 -1.64 -23.18
CA HIS A 389 3.65 -0.62 -22.37
C HIS A 389 3.68 -0.91 -20.86
N GLY A 390 2.65 -1.52 -20.28
CA GLY A 390 2.54 -1.78 -18.84
C GLY A 390 3.31 -3.01 -18.39
N SER A 391 3.65 -3.07 -17.10
CA SER A 391 4.20 -4.28 -16.49
C SER A 391 3.15 -5.40 -16.46
N ILE A 392 3.52 -6.61 -16.88
CA ILE A 392 2.67 -7.81 -16.81
C ILE A 392 2.28 -8.12 -15.35
N TRP A 393 3.09 -7.69 -14.39
CA TRP A 393 2.77 -7.82 -12.97
C TRP A 393 1.38 -7.27 -12.61
N ALA A 394 0.96 -6.17 -13.26
CA ALA A 394 -0.37 -5.60 -13.06
C ALA A 394 -1.49 -6.58 -13.39
N GLU A 395 -1.34 -7.35 -14.46
CA GLU A 395 -2.33 -8.34 -14.89
C GLU A 395 -2.38 -9.52 -13.93
N LEU A 396 -1.22 -9.93 -13.38
CA LEU A 396 -1.14 -11.05 -12.44
C LEU A 396 -1.86 -10.76 -11.12
N TYR A 397 -1.56 -9.63 -10.46
CA TYR A 397 -2.20 -9.34 -9.18
C TYR A 397 -3.67 -8.92 -9.35
N GLU A 398 -4.02 -8.18 -10.41
CA GLU A 398 -5.42 -7.85 -10.70
C GLU A 398 -6.20 -9.13 -11.05
N GLY A 399 -5.60 -10.05 -11.82
CA GLY A 399 -6.17 -11.35 -12.13
C GLY A 399 -6.52 -12.14 -10.86
N LEU A 400 -5.62 -12.15 -9.87
CA LEU A 400 -5.93 -12.73 -8.56
C LEU A 400 -7.08 -11.99 -7.87
N TYR A 401 -7.01 -10.67 -7.75
CA TYR A 401 -8.02 -9.93 -7.00
C TYR A 401 -9.39 -10.10 -7.62
N PHE A 402 -9.51 -10.01 -8.94
CA PHE A 402 -10.76 -10.17 -9.67
C PHE A 402 -11.28 -11.62 -9.72
N SER A 403 -10.45 -12.62 -9.41
CA SER A 403 -10.88 -14.01 -9.22
C SER A 403 -11.38 -14.33 -7.80
N ALA A 404 -11.32 -13.37 -6.87
CA ALA A 404 -11.81 -13.55 -5.50
C ALA A 404 -13.28 -13.97 -5.47
N VAL A 405 -13.61 -14.90 -4.58
CA VAL A 405 -14.97 -15.46 -4.42
C VAL A 405 -15.79 -14.73 -3.37
N ASP A 406 -15.14 -14.09 -2.40
CA ASP A 406 -15.78 -13.27 -1.38
C ASP A 406 -15.31 -11.81 -1.52
N TRP A 407 -16.26 -10.88 -1.54
CA TRP A 407 -16.04 -9.44 -1.66
C TRP A 407 -16.85 -8.66 -0.63
N VAL A 408 -16.30 -7.54 -0.19
CA VAL A 408 -16.99 -6.60 0.70
C VAL A 408 -16.87 -5.16 0.22
N THR A 409 -17.81 -4.32 0.66
CA THR A 409 -17.76 -2.85 0.57
C THR A 409 -18.12 -2.28 1.95
N ILE A 410 -18.16 -0.95 2.09
CA ILE A 410 -18.48 -0.29 3.36
C ILE A 410 -19.92 0.23 3.32
N ASP A 411 -20.71 -0.10 4.35
CA ASP A 411 -22.08 0.38 4.47
C ASP A 411 -22.11 1.90 4.67
N GLY A 412 -22.97 2.60 3.93
CA GLY A 412 -22.98 4.07 3.88
C GLY A 412 -21.80 4.69 3.13
N GLY A 413 -20.97 3.88 2.47
CA GLY A 413 -19.96 4.28 1.51
C GLY A 413 -18.53 4.38 2.03
N LEU A 414 -17.56 4.21 1.12
CA LEU A 414 -16.14 4.12 1.44
C LEU A 414 -15.56 5.40 2.07
N ASN A 415 -16.19 6.57 1.90
CA ASN A 415 -15.81 7.79 2.62
C ASN A 415 -15.82 7.63 4.15
N ARG A 416 -16.57 6.67 4.69
CA ARG A 416 -16.57 6.41 6.13
C ARG A 416 -15.21 5.97 6.67
N LEU A 417 -14.41 5.27 5.87
CA LEU A 417 -13.07 4.83 6.27
C LEU A 417 -12.13 6.01 6.61
N PRO A 418 -11.89 6.99 5.71
CA PRO A 418 -11.09 8.16 6.06
C PRO A 418 -11.79 9.07 7.08
N LEU A 419 -13.13 9.14 7.10
CA LEU A 419 -13.86 9.93 8.10
C LEU A 419 -13.67 9.41 9.53
N ALA A 420 -13.48 8.10 9.70
CA ALA A 420 -13.20 7.50 11.01
C ALA A 420 -11.87 7.98 11.63
N PHE A 421 -10.97 8.57 10.84
CA PHE A 421 -9.77 9.24 11.37
C PHE A 421 -10.04 10.64 11.90
N ALA A 422 -11.14 11.29 11.51
CA ALA A 422 -11.36 12.72 11.71
C ALA A 422 -11.19 13.17 13.18
N PRO A 423 -11.75 12.48 14.21
CA PRO A 423 -11.57 12.89 15.59
C PRO A 423 -10.12 12.82 16.07
N HIS A 424 -9.32 11.93 15.46
CA HIS A 424 -7.94 11.67 15.87
C HIS A 424 -6.93 12.61 15.21
N VAL A 425 -7.26 13.14 14.03
CA VAL A 425 -6.33 13.98 13.24
C VAL A 425 -6.71 15.45 13.21
N ALA A 426 -7.93 15.82 13.61
CA ALA A 426 -8.49 17.17 13.43
C ALA A 426 -7.60 18.29 13.98
N LYS A 427 -7.00 18.10 15.16
CA LYS A 427 -6.16 19.12 15.82
C LYS A 427 -4.83 19.36 15.09
N ASP A 428 -4.38 18.39 14.31
CA ASP A 428 -3.07 18.38 13.66
C ASP A 428 -3.17 18.52 12.13
N THR A 429 -4.40 18.61 11.60
CA THR A 429 -4.67 18.70 10.16
C THR A 429 -5.03 20.11 9.76
N TYR A 430 -4.31 20.64 8.77
CA TYR A 430 -4.59 21.94 8.17
C TYR A 430 -5.06 21.75 6.72
N MET A 431 -6.36 21.97 6.53
CA MET A 431 -7.04 21.89 5.23
C MET A 431 -6.72 23.10 4.34
N GLY A 432 -6.95 22.95 3.03
CA GLY A 432 -6.74 23.99 2.04
C GLY A 432 -5.28 24.40 1.84
N ARG A 433 -4.28 23.59 2.19
CA ARG A 433 -2.85 23.92 2.02
C ARG A 433 -2.26 23.17 0.82
N LYS A 434 -2.24 23.81 -0.34
CA LYS A 434 -1.69 23.22 -1.58
C LYS A 434 -0.21 23.52 -1.73
N ILE A 435 0.63 22.52 -1.50
CA ILE A 435 2.09 22.64 -1.70
C ILE A 435 2.40 22.92 -3.18
N GLU A 436 3.34 23.83 -3.41
CA GLU A 436 3.85 24.17 -4.75
C GLU A 436 5.39 24.09 -4.83
N ARG A 437 6.06 24.12 -3.68
CA ARG A 437 7.53 24.05 -3.61
C ARG A 437 8.00 23.37 -2.32
N ILE A 438 9.07 22.62 -2.47
CA ILE A 438 9.88 22.05 -1.38
C ILE A 438 11.30 22.56 -1.57
N GLN A 439 11.95 22.97 -0.47
CA GLN A 439 13.35 23.39 -0.49
C GLN A 439 14.04 23.02 0.82
N TYR A 440 15.36 22.88 0.78
CA TYR A 440 16.15 22.73 2.00
C TYR A 440 16.55 24.10 2.54
N THR A 441 16.42 24.28 3.84
CA THR A 441 17.01 25.41 4.55
C THR A 441 18.53 25.24 4.67
N ASN A 442 19.24 26.29 5.09
CA ASN A 442 20.69 26.23 5.31
C ASN A 442 21.08 25.14 6.33
N ASP A 443 20.19 24.84 7.28
CA ASP A 443 20.39 23.79 8.31
C ASP A 443 19.91 22.41 7.84
N SER A 444 19.76 22.21 6.52
CA SER A 444 19.30 20.96 5.89
C SER A 444 17.89 20.49 6.30
N LYS A 445 17.08 21.37 6.91
CA LYS A 445 15.66 21.10 7.21
C LYS A 445 14.78 21.27 5.98
N VAL A 446 13.66 20.56 5.94
CA VAL A 446 12.67 20.61 4.86
C VAL A 446 11.76 21.82 5.05
N GLN A 447 11.78 22.76 4.12
CA GLN A 447 10.80 23.85 4.07
C GLN A 447 9.76 23.58 3.00
N LEU A 448 8.49 23.58 3.42
CA LEU A 448 7.33 23.44 2.57
C LEU A 448 6.75 24.82 2.28
N VAL A 449 6.45 25.09 1.01
CA VAL A 449 5.87 26.36 0.56
C VAL A 449 4.56 26.07 -0.17
N TRP A 450 3.49 26.75 0.23
CA TRP A 450 2.14 26.49 -0.26
C TRP A 450 1.33 27.77 -0.46
N ARG A 451 0.21 27.59 -1.16
CA ARG A 451 -0.87 28.56 -1.24
C ARG A 451 -2.09 28.03 -0.51
N ASP A 452 -2.80 28.91 0.17
CA ASP A 452 -4.09 28.57 0.75
C ASP A 452 -5.15 28.53 -0.36
N VAL A 453 -5.86 27.41 -0.45
CA VAL A 453 -6.94 27.20 -1.40
C VAL A 453 -8.25 27.53 -0.71
N SER A 454 -8.95 28.53 -1.24
CA SER A 454 -10.29 28.88 -0.75
C SER A 454 -11.27 27.75 -1.06
N SER A 455 -12.25 27.54 -0.18
CA SER A 455 -13.38 26.62 -0.43
C SER A 455 -14.35 27.11 -1.51
N ARG A 456 -14.15 28.29 -2.09
CA ARG A 456 -15.06 28.87 -3.08
C ARG A 456 -14.80 28.30 -4.47
N PRO A 457 -15.86 28.06 -5.28
CA PRO A 457 -15.70 27.58 -6.65
C PRO A 457 -14.88 28.55 -7.50
N VAL A 458 -13.87 28.03 -8.21
CA VAL A 458 -12.94 28.81 -9.06
C VAL A 458 -13.69 29.68 -10.10
N LYS A 459 -14.88 29.27 -10.56
CA LYS A 459 -15.70 30.07 -11.51
C LYS A 459 -16.34 31.33 -10.90
N SER A 460 -16.38 31.46 -9.57
CA SER A 460 -17.03 32.57 -8.86
C SER A 460 -16.07 33.63 -8.33
N VAL A 461 -14.76 33.38 -8.42
CA VAL A 461 -13.70 34.26 -7.97
C VAL A 461 -12.87 34.60 -9.21
N GLY A 462 -12.65 35.89 -9.50
CA GLY A 462 -11.74 36.28 -10.58
C GLY A 462 -10.35 35.66 -10.39
N LEU A 463 -9.50 35.71 -11.42
CA LEU A 463 -8.14 35.17 -11.34
C LEU A 463 -7.44 35.67 -10.06
N ASP A 464 -7.10 34.75 -9.15
CA ASP A 464 -6.32 35.08 -7.96
C ASP A 464 -4.89 35.44 -8.39
N THR A 465 -4.60 36.75 -8.45
CA THR A 465 -3.27 37.28 -8.75
C THR A 465 -2.40 37.41 -7.50
N SER A 466 -2.88 36.99 -6.33
CA SER A 466 -2.09 37.07 -5.09
C SER A 466 -0.78 36.29 -5.23
N ARG A 467 0.28 36.84 -4.67
CA ARG A 467 1.59 36.16 -4.55
C ARG A 467 1.83 35.64 -3.13
N ASP A 468 0.78 35.57 -2.31
CA ASP A 468 0.88 35.19 -0.90
C ASP A 468 1.22 33.70 -0.75
N LEU A 469 2.52 33.42 -0.78
CA LEU A 469 3.06 32.11 -0.46
C LEU A 469 3.31 32.03 1.05
N LYS A 470 2.79 30.98 1.67
CA LYS A 470 3.07 30.64 3.06
C LYS A 470 4.11 29.53 3.10
N ASN A 471 4.82 29.43 4.20
CA ASN A 471 5.81 28.38 4.40
C ASN A 471 5.90 27.95 5.86
N ALA A 472 6.45 26.75 6.06
CA ALA A 472 6.83 26.22 7.36
C ALA A 472 7.98 25.22 7.17
N THR A 473 8.79 25.07 8.21
CA THR A 473 9.99 24.24 8.21
C THR A 473 9.82 23.05 9.15
N PHE A 474 10.25 21.88 8.70
CA PHE A 474 10.13 20.60 9.39
C PHE A 474 11.46 19.85 9.32
N ASP A 475 11.69 18.92 10.25
CA ASP A 475 12.85 18.05 10.20
C ASP A 475 12.65 16.95 9.13
N TYR A 476 11.40 16.47 8.97
CA TYR A 476 11.02 15.49 7.94
C TYR A 476 9.70 15.88 7.26
N ALA A 477 9.53 15.45 6.01
CA ALA A 477 8.26 15.49 5.31
C ALA A 477 7.94 14.16 4.62
N ILE A 478 6.79 13.58 4.99
CA ILE A 478 6.19 12.43 4.31
C ILE A 478 5.28 12.95 3.20
N VAL A 479 5.64 12.70 1.95
CA VAL A 479 4.93 13.16 0.76
C VAL A 479 3.93 12.07 0.32
N GLY A 480 2.66 12.25 0.67
CA GLY A 480 1.56 11.35 0.28
C GLY A 480 0.86 11.75 -1.03
N ALA A 481 1.20 12.91 -1.61
CA ALA A 481 0.68 13.36 -2.88
C ALA A 481 1.21 12.50 -4.05
N PRO A 482 0.38 12.17 -5.06
CA PRO A 482 0.82 11.34 -6.17
C PRO A 482 1.84 12.05 -7.05
N PHE A 483 2.74 11.30 -7.68
CA PHE A 483 3.79 11.84 -8.57
C PHE A 483 3.26 12.63 -9.77
N SER A 484 2.03 12.33 -10.24
CA SER A 484 1.30 13.14 -11.23
C SER A 484 1.12 14.60 -10.79
N VAL A 485 1.02 14.86 -9.48
CA VAL A 485 0.93 16.21 -8.90
C VAL A 485 2.30 16.71 -8.48
N VAL A 486 3.12 15.87 -7.81
CA VAL A 486 4.43 16.27 -7.27
C VAL A 486 5.37 16.76 -8.37
N ARG A 487 5.29 16.20 -9.59
CA ARG A 487 6.10 16.66 -10.74
C ARG A 487 5.81 18.10 -11.19
N SER A 488 4.69 18.69 -10.76
CA SER A 488 4.38 20.11 -11.01
C SER A 488 5.08 21.06 -10.03
N TRP A 489 5.58 20.54 -8.90
CA TRP A 489 6.18 21.33 -7.84
C TRP A 489 7.62 21.76 -8.18
N ARG A 490 8.09 22.81 -7.52
CA ARG A 490 9.52 23.13 -7.50
C ARG A 490 10.18 22.32 -6.38
N LEU A 491 10.99 21.34 -6.75
CA LEU A 491 11.67 20.44 -5.81
C LEU A 491 13.13 20.87 -5.60
N PRO A 492 13.76 20.49 -4.46
CA PRO A 492 15.21 20.63 -4.32
C PRO A 492 15.93 19.70 -5.30
N SER A 493 17.26 19.83 -5.39
CA SER A 493 18.05 18.87 -6.16
C SER A 493 17.95 17.49 -5.51
N LEU A 494 17.40 16.53 -6.26
CA LEU A 494 17.25 15.13 -5.85
C LEU A 494 18.09 14.24 -6.79
N PRO A 495 18.52 13.05 -6.34
CA PRO A 495 19.18 12.08 -7.22
C PRO A 495 18.35 11.76 -8.47
N THR A 496 19.04 11.45 -9.56
CA THR A 496 18.42 11.18 -10.87
C THR A 496 17.35 10.07 -10.83
N PRO A 497 17.55 8.92 -10.15
CA PRO A 497 16.55 7.85 -10.15
C PRO A 497 15.18 8.29 -9.60
N ILE A 498 15.13 8.88 -8.40
CA ILE A 498 13.88 9.38 -7.81
C ILE A 498 13.30 10.57 -8.59
N THR A 499 14.15 11.44 -9.13
CA THR A 499 13.71 12.55 -10.01
C THR A 499 13.01 12.00 -11.25
N ASN A 500 13.55 10.94 -11.85
CA ASN A 500 12.93 10.27 -13.00
C ASN A 500 11.64 9.56 -12.61
N ALA A 501 11.58 8.89 -11.45
CA ALA A 501 10.35 8.27 -10.97
C ALA A 501 9.22 9.30 -10.82
N ILE A 502 9.49 10.44 -10.17
CA ILE A 502 8.54 11.54 -10.01
C ILE A 502 8.04 12.02 -11.37
N ASN A 503 8.94 12.21 -12.33
CA ASN A 503 8.62 12.81 -13.63
C ASN A 503 8.00 11.84 -14.64
N ARG A 504 8.30 10.54 -14.55
CA ARG A 504 8.05 9.56 -15.63
C ARG A 504 7.14 8.40 -15.25
N LEU A 505 6.81 8.20 -13.98
CA LEU A 505 5.83 7.18 -13.58
C LEU A 505 4.46 7.52 -14.22
N PRO A 506 3.92 6.68 -15.11
CA PRO A 506 2.64 6.93 -15.75
C PRO A 506 1.48 6.69 -14.78
N TYR A 507 0.37 7.37 -15.04
CA TYR A 507 -0.90 7.18 -14.34
C TYR A 507 -1.99 6.92 -15.37
N GLN A 508 -2.88 5.99 -15.06
CA GLN A 508 -4.09 5.76 -15.85
C GLN A 508 -5.14 6.81 -15.51
N GLY A 509 -6.00 7.11 -16.48
CA GLY A 509 -7.19 7.90 -16.24
C GLY A 509 -8.42 7.02 -16.13
N ALA A 510 -9.40 7.49 -15.35
CA ALA A 510 -10.73 6.90 -15.29
C ALA A 510 -11.80 7.98 -15.21
N CYS A 511 -12.94 7.71 -15.83
CA CYS A 511 -14.16 8.51 -15.71
C CYS A 511 -15.32 7.65 -15.19
N LYS A 512 -16.08 8.21 -14.26
CA LYS A 512 -17.31 7.63 -13.73
C LYS A 512 -18.47 8.59 -13.88
N VAL A 513 -19.65 8.05 -14.17
CA VAL A 513 -20.92 8.80 -14.17
C VAL A 513 -21.93 8.05 -13.30
N ALA A 514 -22.39 8.73 -12.26
CA ALA A 514 -23.42 8.26 -11.37
C ALA A 514 -24.73 8.98 -11.69
N LEU A 515 -25.83 8.23 -11.85
CA LEU A 515 -27.15 8.75 -12.15
C LEU A 515 -28.13 8.35 -11.04
N GLU A 516 -28.85 9.32 -10.50
CA GLU A 516 -29.89 9.04 -9.51
C GLU A 516 -31.25 8.79 -10.16
N TYR A 517 -31.90 7.72 -9.72
CA TYR A 517 -33.26 7.38 -10.08
C TYR A 517 -34.16 7.47 -8.85
N SER A 518 -35.44 7.81 -9.06
CA SER A 518 -36.44 7.90 -7.99
C SER A 518 -36.74 6.55 -7.33
N GLU A 519 -36.36 5.46 -7.99
CA GLU A 519 -36.50 4.10 -7.53
C GLU A 519 -35.46 3.16 -8.17
N ARG A 520 -35.25 2.02 -7.53
CA ARG A 520 -34.38 0.93 -7.99
C ARG A 520 -35.03 0.11 -9.09
N PHE A 521 -35.28 0.73 -10.25
CA PHE A 521 -36.00 0.09 -11.35
C PHE A 521 -35.36 -1.23 -11.79
N TRP A 522 -34.03 -1.34 -11.69
CA TRP A 522 -33.25 -2.53 -12.04
C TRP A 522 -33.51 -3.73 -11.13
N GLU A 523 -34.02 -3.55 -9.90
CA GLU A 523 -34.39 -4.64 -8.99
C GLU A 523 -35.78 -5.20 -9.31
N LYS A 524 -36.61 -4.43 -10.03
CA LYS A 524 -38.01 -4.79 -10.33
C LYS A 524 -38.10 -5.69 -11.56
N ALA A 525 -39.25 -6.35 -11.71
CA ALA A 525 -39.56 -7.07 -12.93
C ALA A 525 -39.60 -6.09 -14.14
N PRO A 526 -39.09 -6.47 -15.31
CA PRO A 526 -38.58 -7.80 -15.66
C PRO A 526 -37.07 -8.02 -15.42
N TYR A 527 -36.34 -7.06 -14.82
CA TYR A 527 -34.87 -7.11 -14.69
C TYR A 527 -34.38 -8.04 -13.56
N GLY A 528 -34.79 -7.80 -12.31
CA GLY A 528 -34.36 -8.58 -11.14
C GLY A 528 -32.85 -8.54 -10.86
N ILE A 529 -32.18 -7.41 -11.11
CA ILE A 529 -30.74 -7.22 -10.95
C ILE A 529 -30.43 -6.73 -9.53
N PHE A 530 -29.90 -7.60 -8.67
CA PHE A 530 -29.43 -7.24 -7.32
C PHE A 530 -27.90 -7.14 -7.26
N GLY A 531 -27.35 -5.94 -7.44
CA GLY A 531 -25.91 -5.67 -7.42
C GLY A 531 -25.14 -6.22 -8.64
N GLY A 532 -23.82 -6.03 -8.65
CA GLY A 532 -22.93 -6.51 -9.70
C GLY A 532 -22.57 -5.48 -10.77
N CYS A 533 -21.44 -5.72 -11.44
CA CYS A 533 -20.98 -4.96 -12.61
C CYS A 533 -21.09 -5.77 -13.91
N SER A 534 -21.95 -6.80 -13.93
CA SER A 534 -22.05 -7.75 -15.04
C SER A 534 -22.84 -7.24 -16.24
N THR A 535 -23.45 -6.06 -16.16
CA THR A 535 -24.08 -5.45 -17.33
C THR A 535 -22.99 -4.87 -18.23
N SER A 536 -22.94 -5.36 -19.46
CA SER A 536 -21.92 -5.00 -20.45
C SER A 536 -22.56 -4.45 -21.71
N THR A 537 -21.85 -3.53 -22.36
CA THR A 537 -22.30 -2.94 -23.62
C THR A 537 -21.14 -2.71 -24.58
N ASP A 538 -21.40 -2.56 -25.87
CA ASP A 538 -20.48 -2.01 -26.87
C ASP A 538 -20.77 -0.55 -27.23
N ILE A 539 -21.73 0.12 -26.55
CA ILE A 539 -21.91 1.56 -26.67
C ILE A 539 -20.59 2.25 -26.25
N PRO A 540 -19.94 3.01 -27.15
CA PRO A 540 -18.65 3.61 -26.87
C PRO A 540 -18.67 4.52 -25.63
N GLY A 541 -17.65 4.47 -24.79
CA GLY A 541 -17.53 5.37 -23.63
C GLY A 541 -18.42 5.04 -22.42
N VAL A 542 -19.30 4.03 -22.47
CA VAL A 542 -20.05 3.59 -21.29
C VAL A 542 -19.17 2.78 -20.33
N GLY A 543 -18.33 1.88 -20.86
CA GLY A 543 -17.51 0.97 -20.04
C GLY A 543 -18.39 0.00 -19.24
N SER A 544 -18.18 -0.06 -17.92
CA SER A 544 -18.95 -0.91 -17.01
C SER A 544 -20.15 -0.19 -16.39
N ILE A 545 -21.29 -0.90 -16.28
CA ILE A 545 -22.46 -0.47 -15.51
C ILE A 545 -22.51 -1.29 -14.23
N CYS A 546 -22.50 -0.63 -13.07
CA CYS A 546 -22.49 -1.29 -11.76
C CYS A 546 -23.71 -0.89 -10.92
N TYR A 547 -24.45 -1.89 -10.46
CA TYR A 547 -25.61 -1.71 -9.58
C TYR A 547 -25.15 -1.74 -8.12
N PRO A 548 -25.75 -0.90 -7.24
CA PRO A 548 -25.51 -0.95 -5.80
C PRO A 548 -25.60 -2.38 -5.23
N SER A 549 -24.63 -2.77 -4.40
CA SER A 549 -24.67 -4.02 -3.62
C SER A 549 -25.26 -3.83 -2.21
N TYR A 550 -25.95 -2.72 -2.00
CA TYR A 550 -26.50 -2.29 -0.70
C TYR A 550 -27.96 -1.86 -0.83
N ASN A 551 -28.67 -1.96 0.30
CA ASN A 551 -30.08 -1.60 0.45
C ASN A 551 -31.00 -2.23 -0.61
N PHE A 552 -30.87 -3.55 -0.80
CA PHE A 552 -31.75 -4.33 -1.69
C PHE A 552 -33.21 -4.22 -1.27
N ASN A 553 -34.11 -4.10 -2.24
CA ASN A 553 -35.53 -3.82 -2.07
C ASN A 553 -35.82 -2.52 -1.30
N GLY A 554 -34.82 -1.63 -1.20
CA GLY A 554 -34.99 -0.31 -0.59
C GLY A 554 -35.99 0.54 -1.35
N THR A 555 -36.75 1.36 -0.62
CA THR A 555 -37.68 2.32 -1.20
C THR A 555 -37.04 3.69 -1.30
N GLY A 556 -37.44 4.47 -2.31
CA GLY A 556 -36.94 5.84 -2.51
C GLY A 556 -35.78 5.93 -3.51
N PRO A 557 -35.14 7.11 -3.60
CA PRO A 557 -34.08 7.36 -4.57
C PRO A 557 -32.88 6.43 -4.40
N ALA A 558 -32.27 6.05 -5.51
CA ALA A 558 -31.06 5.25 -5.54
C ALA A 558 -30.16 5.64 -6.71
N THR A 559 -28.85 5.48 -6.53
CA THR A 559 -27.86 5.89 -7.53
C THR A 559 -27.25 4.68 -8.25
N LEU A 560 -27.33 4.69 -9.58
CA LEU A 560 -26.67 3.73 -10.45
C LEU A 560 -25.31 4.27 -10.87
N LEU A 561 -24.25 3.46 -10.80
CA LEU A 561 -23.01 3.77 -11.51
C LEU A 561 -23.21 3.38 -12.98
N ALA A 562 -23.67 4.35 -13.75
CA ALA A 562 -24.13 4.19 -15.13
C ALA A 562 -22.99 4.11 -16.14
N SER A 563 -21.81 4.61 -15.78
CA SER A 563 -20.60 4.44 -16.57
C SER A 563 -19.39 4.38 -15.67
N TYR A 564 -18.51 3.44 -15.96
CA TYR A 564 -17.14 3.40 -15.46
C TYR A 564 -16.23 3.00 -16.62
N THR A 565 -15.50 3.96 -17.16
CA THR A 565 -14.67 3.79 -18.35
C THR A 565 -13.25 4.29 -18.11
N GLN A 566 -12.30 3.73 -18.84
CA GLN A 566 -11.02 4.39 -19.05
C GLN A 566 -11.23 5.69 -19.84
N VAL A 567 -10.29 6.60 -19.67
CA VAL A 567 -10.31 7.93 -20.29
C VAL A 567 -10.11 7.87 -21.80
N GLY A 568 -10.59 8.89 -22.49
CA GLY A 568 -10.57 8.97 -23.94
C GLY A 568 -11.39 10.17 -24.41
N TRP A 569 -12.08 10.02 -25.54
CA TRP A 569 -12.92 11.08 -26.10
C TRP A 569 -14.02 11.57 -25.13
N VAL A 570 -14.42 10.77 -24.14
CA VAL A 570 -15.39 11.18 -23.09
C VAL A 570 -14.88 12.29 -22.17
N GLU A 571 -13.56 12.50 -22.08
CA GLU A 571 -12.99 13.60 -21.30
C GLU A 571 -13.11 14.95 -22.01
N SER A 572 -13.12 14.97 -23.35
CA SER A 572 -13.26 16.21 -24.11
C SER A 572 -14.68 16.77 -24.12
N LEU A 573 -15.67 15.95 -23.75
CA LEU A 573 -17.05 16.39 -23.58
C LEU A 573 -17.21 17.28 -22.35
N SER A 574 -18.14 18.24 -22.45
CA SER A 574 -18.66 18.89 -21.25
C SER A 574 -19.35 17.87 -20.34
N GLU A 575 -19.47 18.23 -19.06
CA GLU A 575 -20.11 17.36 -18.08
C GLU A 575 -21.55 17.01 -18.47
N GLU A 576 -22.34 18.00 -18.88
CA GLU A 576 -23.75 17.81 -19.27
C GLU A 576 -23.88 16.94 -20.52
N GLU A 577 -23.04 17.14 -21.53
CA GLU A 577 -23.04 16.32 -22.75
C GLU A 577 -22.72 14.86 -22.44
N HIS A 578 -21.70 14.60 -21.62
CA HIS A 578 -21.33 13.23 -21.25
C HIS A 578 -22.40 12.57 -20.38
N VAL A 579 -22.95 13.27 -19.39
CA VAL A 579 -24.02 12.75 -18.53
C VAL A 579 -25.27 12.43 -19.35
N LYS A 580 -25.64 13.31 -20.28
CA LYS A 580 -26.75 13.07 -21.20
C LYS A 580 -26.50 11.85 -22.08
N TYR A 581 -25.31 11.73 -22.64
CA TYR A 581 -24.92 10.58 -23.45
C TYR A 581 -25.04 9.26 -22.66
N ILE A 582 -24.59 9.24 -21.40
CA ILE A 582 -24.73 8.06 -20.53
C ILE A 582 -26.20 7.80 -20.16
N LEU A 583 -27.00 8.83 -19.90
CA LEU A 583 -28.43 8.68 -19.66
C LEU A 583 -29.15 8.08 -20.89
N ASP A 584 -28.82 8.55 -22.10
CA ASP A 584 -29.33 7.99 -23.36
C ASP A 584 -28.93 6.51 -23.48
N ALA A 585 -27.68 6.15 -23.19
CA ALA A 585 -27.21 4.76 -23.21
C ALA A 585 -27.94 3.87 -22.18
N ILE A 586 -28.16 4.33 -20.95
CA ILE A 586 -28.92 3.57 -19.95
C ILE A 586 -30.37 3.39 -20.40
N THR A 587 -30.97 4.43 -20.98
CA THR A 587 -32.34 4.38 -21.53
C THR A 587 -32.42 3.41 -22.70
N GLU A 588 -31.42 3.39 -23.58
CA GLU A 588 -31.33 2.47 -24.70
C GLU A 588 -31.22 1.02 -24.22
N ILE A 589 -30.37 0.73 -23.22
CA ILE A 589 -30.17 -0.62 -22.68
C ILE A 589 -31.41 -1.12 -21.93
N HIS A 590 -32.01 -0.27 -21.09
CA HIS A 590 -33.05 -0.70 -20.15
C HIS A 590 -34.48 -0.40 -20.64
N GLY A 591 -34.65 0.50 -21.61
CA GLY A 591 -35.95 0.92 -22.14
C GLY A 591 -36.35 2.34 -21.74
N GLU A 592 -37.16 2.98 -22.59
CA GLU A 592 -37.56 4.39 -22.51
C GLU A 592 -38.22 4.81 -21.19
N GLU A 593 -38.90 3.89 -20.51
CA GLU A 593 -39.57 4.19 -19.24
C GLU A 593 -38.60 4.57 -18.12
N THR A 594 -37.35 4.06 -18.19
CA THR A 594 -36.31 4.38 -17.19
C THR A 594 -35.95 5.86 -17.17
N ARG A 595 -36.06 6.54 -18.30
CA ARG A 595 -35.77 7.98 -18.42
C ARG A 595 -36.69 8.83 -17.55
N LYS A 596 -37.95 8.41 -17.35
CA LYS A 596 -38.93 9.12 -16.49
C LYS A 596 -38.57 9.02 -15.01
N LEU A 597 -37.76 8.05 -14.63
CA LEU A 597 -37.34 7.80 -13.25
C LEU A 597 -36.07 8.56 -12.89
N PHE A 598 -35.31 9.08 -13.87
CA PHE A 598 -34.13 9.90 -13.60
C PHE A 598 -34.55 11.19 -12.89
N THR A 599 -33.95 11.47 -11.74
CA THR A 599 -34.38 12.60 -10.89
C THR A 599 -33.82 13.94 -11.34
N GLY A 600 -32.88 13.93 -12.29
CA GLY A 600 -32.08 15.10 -12.66
C GLY A 600 -30.79 15.23 -11.86
N ARG A 601 -30.57 14.43 -10.80
CA ARG A 601 -29.35 14.46 -9.98
C ARG A 601 -28.33 13.45 -10.50
N TYR A 602 -27.08 13.88 -10.62
CA TYR A 602 -25.98 13.08 -11.14
C TYR A 602 -24.65 13.58 -10.58
N ASP A 603 -23.61 12.76 -10.72
CA ASP A 603 -22.22 13.18 -10.58
C ASP A 603 -21.38 12.61 -11.71
N ARG A 604 -20.38 13.37 -12.14
CA ARG A 604 -19.36 12.91 -13.08
C ARG A 604 -18.00 13.21 -12.50
N ARG A 605 -17.16 12.18 -12.40
CA ARG A 605 -15.77 12.33 -11.99
C ARG A 605 -14.82 11.71 -12.99
N CYS A 606 -14.04 12.57 -13.64
CA CYS A 606 -12.90 12.18 -14.47
C CYS A 606 -11.60 12.54 -13.73
N TRP A 607 -10.81 11.52 -13.36
CA TRP A 607 -9.68 11.69 -12.47
C TRP A 607 -8.52 12.49 -13.07
N ASN A 608 -8.39 12.56 -14.40
CA ASN A 608 -7.39 13.42 -15.04
C ASN A 608 -7.69 14.91 -14.86
N HIS A 609 -8.97 15.26 -14.65
CA HIS A 609 -9.40 16.64 -14.45
C HIS A 609 -9.30 17.09 -12.99
N ASP A 610 -9.05 16.17 -12.05
CA ASP A 610 -8.87 16.50 -10.64
C ASP A 610 -7.48 17.13 -10.42
N PRO A 611 -7.36 18.42 -10.09
CA PRO A 611 -6.07 19.10 -9.97
C PRO A 611 -5.24 18.65 -8.75
N LEU A 612 -5.83 17.85 -7.85
CA LEU A 612 -5.16 17.31 -6.66
C LEU A 612 -4.74 15.85 -6.81
N GLN A 613 -5.08 15.21 -7.92
CA GLN A 613 -4.70 13.82 -8.21
C GLN A 613 -4.10 13.65 -9.61
N ALA A 614 -4.62 14.37 -10.62
CA ALA A 614 -4.13 14.38 -12.00
C ALA A 614 -3.94 12.97 -12.60
N GLY A 615 -4.88 12.08 -12.31
CA GLY A 615 -4.82 10.66 -12.66
C GLY A 615 -5.57 9.78 -11.66
N ALA A 616 -5.98 8.60 -12.09
CA ALA A 616 -6.75 7.65 -11.30
C ALA A 616 -5.86 6.72 -10.46
N TRP A 617 -4.85 6.06 -11.04
CA TRP A 617 -3.87 5.20 -10.35
C TRP A 617 -2.57 5.10 -11.12
N ALA A 618 -1.47 4.77 -10.43
CA ALA A 618 -0.19 4.51 -11.08
C ALA A 618 -0.26 3.25 -11.94
N ASN A 619 0.41 3.25 -13.10
CA ASN A 619 0.42 2.11 -14.01
C ASN A 619 1.79 1.89 -14.63
N PRO A 620 2.79 1.47 -13.84
CA PRO A 620 4.18 1.50 -14.24
C PRO A 620 4.43 0.74 -15.55
N THR A 621 5.34 1.28 -16.35
CA THR A 621 5.79 0.60 -17.57
C THR A 621 6.84 -0.46 -17.24
N ILE A 622 7.16 -1.28 -18.24
CA ILE A 622 8.22 -2.30 -18.16
C ILE A 622 9.50 -1.69 -17.58
N GLY A 623 10.10 -2.41 -16.62
CA GLY A 623 11.34 -2.07 -15.93
C GLY A 623 11.20 -1.02 -14.83
N GLN A 624 10.07 -0.33 -14.71
CA GLN A 624 9.92 0.74 -13.70
C GLN A 624 9.80 0.20 -12.29
N HIS A 625 9.30 -1.02 -12.07
CA HIS A 625 9.31 -1.62 -10.73
C HIS A 625 10.76 -1.85 -10.29
N GLN A 626 11.57 -2.49 -11.15
CA GLN A 626 12.99 -2.72 -10.87
C GLN A 626 13.79 -1.41 -10.67
N MET A 627 13.51 -0.39 -11.49
CA MET A 627 14.22 0.89 -11.40
C MET A 627 13.83 1.73 -10.18
N TYR A 628 12.54 1.80 -9.85
CA TYR A 628 12.02 2.84 -8.94
C TYR A 628 11.58 2.34 -7.58
N ILE A 629 11.14 1.08 -7.43
CA ILE A 629 10.78 0.56 -6.10
C ILE A 629 11.96 0.69 -5.13
N PRO A 630 13.21 0.34 -5.48
CA PRO A 630 14.34 0.53 -4.57
C PRO A 630 14.57 1.99 -4.12
N GLU A 631 14.18 2.96 -4.95
CA GLU A 631 14.28 4.38 -4.64
C GLU A 631 13.21 4.84 -3.63
N TYR A 632 12.01 4.26 -3.68
CA TYR A 632 10.95 4.58 -2.73
C TYR A 632 11.30 4.17 -1.29
N PHE A 633 12.21 3.20 -1.15
CA PHE A 633 12.73 2.72 0.13
C PHE A 633 13.86 3.58 0.70
N LYS A 634 14.16 4.76 0.12
CA LYS A 634 15.17 5.71 0.60
C LYS A 634 14.56 7.00 1.15
N THR A 635 15.27 7.63 2.10
CA THR A 635 14.98 8.99 2.57
C THR A 635 15.90 9.98 1.87
N TYR A 636 15.34 11.04 1.29
CA TYR A 636 16.09 12.07 0.56
C TYR A 636 16.07 13.38 1.34
N GLY A 637 17.10 13.66 2.12
CA GLY A 637 17.21 14.93 2.87
C GLY A 637 16.00 15.22 3.78
N GLY A 638 15.45 14.18 4.41
CA GLY A 638 14.22 14.26 5.23
C GLY A 638 12.91 14.08 4.45
N LEU A 639 12.95 13.91 3.12
CA LEU A 639 11.79 13.58 2.29
C LEU A 639 11.60 12.06 2.19
N ILE A 640 10.36 11.62 2.44
CA ILE A 640 9.93 10.22 2.33
C ILE A 640 8.67 10.21 1.46
N PHE A 641 8.64 9.43 0.38
CA PHE A 641 7.49 9.36 -0.52
C PHE A 641 6.62 8.16 -0.16
N VAL A 642 5.29 8.35 -0.08
CA VAL A 642 4.30 7.30 0.24
C VAL A 642 3.05 7.44 -0.64
N GLY A 643 2.24 6.38 -0.70
CA GLY A 643 1.06 6.29 -1.56
C GLY A 643 1.12 5.05 -2.43
N GLU A 644 -0.01 4.64 -3.00
CA GLU A 644 -0.11 3.40 -3.82
C GLU A 644 0.90 3.35 -4.97
N HIS A 645 1.27 4.50 -5.52
CA HIS A 645 2.28 4.62 -6.58
C HIS A 645 3.70 4.26 -6.13
N THR A 646 3.92 4.10 -4.82
CA THR A 646 5.19 3.69 -4.20
C THR A 646 5.15 2.27 -3.64
N SER A 647 4.12 1.50 -3.97
CA SER A 647 3.92 0.11 -3.54
C SER A 647 4.11 -0.86 -4.72
N TYR A 648 3.95 -2.14 -4.45
CA TYR A 648 4.06 -3.23 -5.43
C TYR A 648 2.76 -3.48 -6.19
N THR A 649 1.63 -3.08 -5.60
CA THR A 649 0.30 -3.12 -6.21
C THR A 649 -0.23 -1.70 -6.34
N HIS A 650 -1.05 -1.46 -7.36
CA HIS A 650 -1.54 -0.12 -7.68
C HIS A 650 -3.07 -0.12 -7.74
N ALA A 651 -3.69 1.05 -7.68
CA ALA A 651 -5.15 1.23 -7.68
C ALA A 651 -5.92 0.79 -6.41
N TRP A 652 -5.27 0.16 -5.42
CA TRP A 652 -5.92 -0.34 -4.21
C TRP A 652 -5.60 0.47 -2.95
N ILE A 653 -6.57 0.58 -2.02
CA ILE A 653 -6.36 1.21 -0.71
C ILE A 653 -5.28 0.47 0.09
N ALA A 654 -5.22 -0.86 0.00
CA ALA A 654 -4.22 -1.68 0.68
C ALA A 654 -2.79 -1.21 0.38
N ALA A 655 -2.47 -0.94 -0.89
CA ALA A 655 -1.18 -0.38 -1.32
C ALA A 655 -0.87 1.00 -0.72
N ALA A 656 -1.89 1.86 -0.59
CA ALA A 656 -1.72 3.15 0.08
C ALA A 656 -1.44 3.00 1.58
N LEU A 657 -2.11 2.06 2.25
CA LEU A 657 -1.87 1.78 3.68
C LEU A 657 -0.49 1.17 3.91
N GLU A 658 -0.10 0.17 3.11
CA GLU A 658 1.21 -0.49 3.15
C GLU A 658 2.33 0.55 3.03
N SER A 659 2.28 1.37 1.98
CA SER A 659 3.29 2.42 1.78
C SER A 659 3.32 3.47 2.90
N GLY A 660 2.16 3.78 3.51
CA GLY A 660 2.08 4.67 4.68
C GLY A 660 2.77 4.09 5.92
N ILE A 661 2.67 2.78 6.13
CA ILE A 661 3.40 2.08 7.20
C ILE A 661 4.89 2.05 6.87
N ARG A 662 5.27 1.65 5.65
CA ARG A 662 6.65 1.65 5.17
C ARG A 662 7.34 3.00 5.39
N GLY A 663 6.70 4.10 4.98
CA GLY A 663 7.22 5.45 5.17
C GLY A 663 7.39 5.85 6.63
N SER A 664 6.51 5.37 7.51
CA SER A 664 6.63 5.62 8.95
C SER A 664 7.77 4.81 9.56
N VAL A 665 7.91 3.55 9.16
CA VAL A 665 9.00 2.66 9.59
C VAL A 665 10.36 3.20 9.14
N GLN A 666 10.46 3.70 7.91
CA GLN A 666 11.63 4.43 7.41
C GLN A 666 12.00 5.60 8.31
N LEU A 667 11.04 6.45 8.65
CA LEU A 667 11.27 7.61 9.50
C LEU A 667 11.73 7.20 10.90
N LEU A 668 11.05 6.21 11.52
CA LEU A 668 11.41 5.72 12.85
C LEU A 668 12.83 5.15 12.87
N LEU A 669 13.21 4.41 11.83
CA LEU A 669 14.56 3.86 11.71
C LEU A 669 15.60 4.94 11.45
N ASP A 670 15.29 5.95 10.63
CA ASP A 670 16.14 7.13 10.44
C ASP A 670 16.41 7.89 11.74
N LEU A 671 15.47 7.84 12.69
CA LEU A 671 15.61 8.40 14.04
C LEU A 671 16.22 7.42 15.06
N GLY A 672 16.54 6.19 14.66
CA GLY A 672 17.08 5.15 15.53
C GLY A 672 16.07 4.53 16.51
N LEU A 673 14.77 4.74 16.28
CA LEU A 673 13.64 4.20 17.04
C LEU A 673 13.28 2.78 16.55
N VAL A 674 14.23 1.84 16.67
CA VAL A 674 14.10 0.46 16.17
C VAL A 674 12.99 -0.31 16.85
N ASP A 675 12.84 -0.16 18.17
CA ASP A 675 11.78 -0.85 18.93
C ASP A 675 10.39 -0.41 18.45
N GLU A 676 10.19 0.90 18.26
CA GLU A 676 8.95 1.46 17.72
C GLU A 676 8.69 1.01 16.28
N ALA A 677 9.73 0.96 15.44
CA ALA A 677 9.63 0.46 14.07
C ALA A 677 9.20 -1.01 14.03
N LYS A 678 9.81 -1.88 14.86
CA LYS A 678 9.41 -3.29 15.01
C LYS A 678 7.98 -3.42 15.51
N ALA A 679 7.58 -2.60 16.48
CA ALA A 679 6.21 -2.59 16.99
C ALA A 679 5.19 -2.22 15.90
N ALA A 680 5.50 -1.21 15.08
CA ALA A 680 4.67 -0.81 13.94
C ALA A 680 4.52 -1.97 12.94
N VAL A 681 5.61 -2.62 12.56
CA VAL A 681 5.57 -3.76 11.63
C VAL A 681 4.83 -4.96 12.23
N ASN A 682 5.10 -5.32 13.48
CA ASN A 682 4.40 -6.42 14.17
C ASN A 682 2.90 -6.17 14.31
N LYS A 683 2.51 -4.90 14.47
CA LYS A 683 1.10 -4.53 14.53
C LYS A 683 0.47 -4.60 13.14
N TRP A 684 1.10 -4.02 12.12
CA TRP A 684 0.43 -3.69 10.86
C TRP A 684 0.84 -4.55 9.65
N MET A 685 2.08 -5.02 9.54
CA MET A 685 2.58 -5.72 8.34
C MET A 685 2.94 -7.21 8.56
N ALA A 686 3.16 -7.68 9.79
CA ALA A 686 3.76 -9.00 10.04
C ALA A 686 2.83 -10.07 10.65
N ARG A 687 1.51 -9.85 10.75
CA ARG A 687 0.59 -10.86 11.35
C ARG A 687 0.13 -11.94 10.39
N TRP A 688 0.24 -11.70 9.09
CA TRP A 688 -0.40 -12.49 8.03
C TRP A 688 0.59 -13.04 7.01
N ILE A 689 1.87 -12.73 7.17
CA ILE A 689 2.92 -13.06 6.22
C ILE A 689 3.98 -13.84 6.99
N ASP A 690 4.18 -15.11 6.63
CA ASP A 690 5.35 -15.86 7.05
C ASP A 690 6.58 -15.29 6.34
N ILE A 691 7.49 -14.70 7.12
CA ILE A 691 8.79 -14.17 6.70
C ILE A 691 9.81 -15.30 6.61
#